data_AF-A0A6P3RDE6-F1
#
_entry.id   AF-A0A6P3RDE6-F1
#
_cell.length_a   1.000
_cell.length_b   1.000
_cell.length_c   1.000
_cell.angle_alpha   90.00
_cell.angle_beta   90.00
_cell.angle_gamma   90.00
#
_symmetry.space_group_name_H-M   'P 1'
#
loop_
_entity.id
_entity.type
_entity.pdbx_description
1 polymer ?
#
loop_
_entity_poly.entity_id
_entity_poly.type
_entity_poly.pdbx_seq_one_letter_code
_entity_poly.pdbx_strand_id
1 'polypeptide(L)'
;MAVWIQAQQLQGDALHQMQALYGQHFPIEVRHYLSQWIESQAWDSIDLDNPQENIKATQLLEGLVQELQKKAEHQVGEDGFLLKIKLGHYATQLQNTYDRCPMELVRCIRHILYNEQRLVREANNGTSPSGSLADTMSQKHLQINQTFEELRLVTQDTENELKKLQQTQEYFIIQYQESLRIQAQFTQLAQLNPQERLSRETDLQQKQVSLEAWLQREAQTLQQYRVVSGVHNTYDRCPMELVRCIRHILYNEQRLVREANNGTSPSGSLADTMSQKHLQINQTFEELRLVTQDTENELKKLQQTQEYFIIQYQESLRIQGEVKATIISEQQAKSLLKNENTRNDYSGEILNNCCVMEYHQATGTLSAHFRNMSLKRIKRSDRRGAESVTEEKFTILFESQFSVGGNELVFQVKTLSLPVVVIVHGSQDNNATATVLWDNAFAEPGRVPFAVPDKVLWPQLCDALNMKFKAEVQSNRGLTKENLVFLAQKLFNSSSGHLEDYNSMSVSWSQFNRENLPGRNYTFWQWFDGVMEVLKKHLKPHWNDGAILGFVNKQQAHDLLINKPDGTFLLRFSDSEIGGITIAWKFDSQERMFWNLMPFTTRDFSIRSLADRLGDLNYLIYVFPDRPKDEVYSKYYTPVPCEPATAKAVDGYVKPQIKQVVPEFVTSADSAGGSATYMDQAPSPAVCPQAHYNMYPQNPDPVLDTDGDFDLDDTMDVARRVEELLGRPMDTQWIPHAQS
;
A
#
# COMPACT_ATOMS: atom_id res chain seq x y z
N MET A 1 -10.64 -15.14 33.07
CA MET A 1 -9.67 -15.13 31.96
C MET A 1 -8.72 -13.97 32.21
N ALA A 2 -7.42 -14.11 31.94
CA ALA A 2 -6.48 -13.00 32.15
C ALA A 2 -6.81 -11.84 31.20
N VAL A 3 -6.68 -10.59 31.67
CA VAL A 3 -6.91 -9.37 30.88
C VAL A 3 -5.98 -9.36 29.67
N TRP A 4 -4.73 -9.81 29.86
CA TRP A 4 -3.75 -9.92 28.77
C TRP A 4 -4.25 -10.74 27.57
N ILE A 5 -4.93 -11.87 27.81
CA ILE A 5 -5.44 -12.74 26.74
C ILE A 5 -6.50 -12.01 25.89
N GLN A 6 -7.27 -11.13 26.51
CA GLN A 6 -8.28 -10.30 25.82
C GLN A 6 -7.63 -9.09 25.13
N ALA A 7 -6.61 -8.49 25.75
CA ALA A 7 -5.82 -7.42 25.14
C ALA A 7 -5.08 -7.89 23.88
N GLN A 8 -4.57 -9.13 23.87
CA GLN A 8 -3.97 -9.78 22.69
C GLN A 8 -4.94 -10.00 21.52
N GLN A 9 -6.26 -9.87 21.72
CA GLN A 9 -7.28 -9.98 20.67
C GLN A 9 -7.70 -8.63 20.08
N LEU A 10 -7.17 -7.51 20.58
CA LEU A 10 -7.43 -6.18 20.04
C LEU A 10 -6.89 -6.04 18.61
N GLN A 11 -7.59 -5.26 17.79
CA GLN A 11 -7.23 -4.96 16.40
C GLN A 11 -7.36 -3.46 16.11
N GLY A 12 -6.89 -3.01 14.94
CA GLY A 12 -7.02 -1.62 14.48
C GLY A 12 -6.45 -0.59 15.46
N ASP A 13 -7.14 0.53 15.63
CA ASP A 13 -6.71 1.63 16.52
C ASP A 13 -6.59 1.22 18.00
N ALA A 14 -7.35 0.21 18.45
CA ALA A 14 -7.27 -0.27 19.83
C ALA A 14 -5.95 -1.03 20.09
N LEU A 15 -5.47 -1.80 19.11
CA LEU A 15 -4.18 -2.47 19.19
C LEU A 15 -3.01 -1.47 19.19
N HIS A 16 -3.08 -0.43 18.34
CA HIS A 16 -2.06 0.62 18.31
C HIS A 16 -2.02 1.44 19.61
N GLN A 17 -3.18 1.74 20.21
CA GLN A 17 -3.26 2.37 21.52
C GLN A 17 -2.69 1.47 22.63
N MET A 18 -2.97 0.16 22.60
CA MET A 18 -2.39 -0.79 23.55
C MET A 18 -0.86 -0.86 23.41
N GLN A 19 -0.34 -0.93 22.19
CA GLN A 19 1.11 -0.93 21.92
C GLN A 19 1.79 0.34 22.45
N ALA A 20 1.15 1.50 22.31
CA ALA A 20 1.67 2.79 22.79
C ALA A 20 1.76 2.91 24.34
N LEU A 21 1.18 1.98 25.10
CA LEU A 21 1.36 1.90 26.56
C LEU A 21 2.75 1.37 26.97
N TYR A 22 3.47 0.71 26.06
CA TYR A 22 4.72 0.01 26.33
C TYR A 22 5.94 0.70 25.74
N GLY A 23 7.11 0.49 26.34
CA GLY A 23 8.34 1.15 25.93
C GLY A 23 9.52 0.92 26.88
N GLN A 24 10.46 1.87 26.90
CA GLN A 24 11.66 1.81 27.77
C GLN A 24 11.33 1.88 29.27
N HIS A 25 10.18 2.45 29.63
CA HIS A 25 9.64 2.47 31.00
C HIS A 25 9.15 1.08 31.43
N PHE A 26 8.36 0.43 30.59
CA PHE A 26 7.83 -0.91 30.85
C PHE A 26 7.77 -1.72 29.54
N PRO A 27 8.63 -2.73 29.35
CA PRO A 27 8.66 -3.54 28.13
C PRO A 27 7.41 -4.42 27.98
N ILE A 28 6.90 -4.55 26.75
CA ILE A 28 5.74 -5.39 26.45
C ILE A 28 6.04 -6.89 26.67
N GLU A 29 7.30 -7.30 26.52
CA GLU A 29 7.74 -8.65 26.85
C GLU A 29 7.59 -8.96 28.35
N VAL A 30 7.84 -8.00 29.24
CA VAL A 30 7.64 -8.19 30.69
C VAL A 30 6.15 -8.37 31.01
N ARG A 31 5.29 -7.52 30.42
CA ARG A 31 3.82 -7.67 30.50
C ARG A 31 3.38 -9.04 30.02
N HIS A 32 3.91 -9.51 28.88
CA HIS A 32 3.55 -10.77 28.28
C HIS A 32 3.95 -11.96 29.16
N TYR A 33 5.24 -12.08 29.48
CA TYR A 33 5.78 -13.25 30.17
C TYR A 33 5.38 -13.31 31.65
N LEU A 34 5.15 -12.19 32.33
CA LEU A 34 4.66 -12.16 33.72
C LEU A 34 3.20 -11.75 33.88
N SER A 35 2.42 -11.79 32.80
CA SER A 35 0.98 -11.42 32.77
C SER A 35 0.17 -11.94 33.96
N GLN A 36 0.26 -13.23 34.28
CA GLN A 36 -0.44 -13.85 35.42
C GLN A 36 0.05 -13.37 36.80
N TRP A 37 1.34 -13.06 36.95
CA TRP A 37 1.89 -12.56 38.21
C TRP A 37 1.51 -11.09 38.40
N ILE A 38 1.63 -10.27 37.35
CA ILE A 38 1.26 -8.86 37.36
C ILE A 38 -0.23 -8.70 37.66
N GLU A 39 -1.11 -9.47 37.02
CA GLU A 39 -2.57 -9.40 37.24
C GLU A 39 -3.03 -9.96 38.59
N SER A 40 -2.16 -10.64 39.36
CA SER A 40 -2.50 -11.15 40.69
C SER A 40 -2.05 -10.25 41.86
N GLN A 41 -1.26 -9.19 41.61
CA GLN A 41 -0.88 -8.23 42.65
C GLN A 41 -1.96 -7.18 42.89
N ALA A 42 -2.15 -6.78 44.15
CA ALA A 42 -3.14 -5.79 44.55
C ALA A 42 -2.66 -4.34 44.35
N TRP A 43 -2.28 -3.97 43.12
CA TRP A 43 -1.72 -2.65 42.79
C TRP A 43 -2.61 -1.48 43.24
N ASP A 44 -3.94 -1.65 43.14
CA ASP A 44 -4.91 -0.63 43.57
C ASP A 44 -5.08 -0.48 45.08
N SER A 45 -4.55 -1.40 45.89
CA SER A 45 -4.53 -1.29 47.36
C SER A 45 -3.35 -0.47 47.92
N ILE A 46 -2.47 0.03 47.04
CA ILE A 46 -1.38 0.93 47.41
C ILE A 46 -1.87 2.37 47.31
N ASP A 47 -1.85 3.06 48.44
CA ASP A 47 -2.07 4.50 48.50
C ASP A 47 -0.84 5.23 47.95
N LEU A 48 -1.04 6.03 46.90
CA LEU A 48 0.03 6.71 46.16
C LEU A 48 0.49 8.02 46.82
N ASP A 49 -0.25 8.51 47.81
CA ASP A 49 0.00 9.77 48.51
C ASP A 49 0.51 9.54 49.96
N ASN A 50 0.59 8.27 50.40
CA ASN A 50 1.13 7.88 51.70
C ASN A 50 2.58 7.33 51.59
N PRO A 51 3.62 8.06 52.06
CA PRO A 51 5.01 7.62 51.96
C PRO A 51 5.34 6.33 52.71
N GLN A 52 4.52 5.90 53.68
CA GLN A 52 4.73 4.64 54.42
C GLN A 52 4.48 3.40 53.55
N GLU A 53 3.68 3.53 52.49
CA GLU A 53 3.36 2.45 51.54
C GLU A 53 4.53 2.12 50.60
N ASN A 54 5.55 2.98 50.52
CA ASN A 54 6.72 2.79 49.65
C ASN A 54 7.43 1.44 49.90
N ILE A 55 7.38 0.91 51.13
CA ILE A 55 7.91 -0.43 51.46
C ILE A 55 7.19 -1.53 50.66
N LYS A 56 5.86 -1.43 50.47
CA LYS A 56 5.09 -2.36 49.63
C LYS A 56 5.49 -2.23 48.16
N ALA A 57 5.73 -1.00 47.70
CA ALA A 57 6.17 -0.75 46.33
C ALA A 57 7.57 -1.31 46.05
N THR A 58 8.52 -1.20 47.01
CA THR A 58 9.82 -1.88 46.95
C THR A 58 9.66 -3.40 46.86
N GLN A 59 8.83 -4.01 47.71
CA GLN A 59 8.56 -5.45 47.68
C GLN A 59 7.96 -5.93 46.35
N LEU A 60 7.13 -5.11 45.69
CA LEU A 60 6.60 -5.42 44.36
C LEU A 60 7.63 -5.26 43.25
N LEU A 61 8.59 -4.32 43.36
CA LEU A 61 9.74 -4.24 42.46
C LEU A 61 10.64 -5.47 42.61
N GLU A 62 11.02 -5.82 43.84
CA GLU A 62 11.83 -7.00 44.16
C GLU A 62 11.17 -8.28 43.65
N GLY A 63 9.86 -8.48 43.89
CA GLY A 63 9.10 -9.63 43.41
C GLY A 63 9.01 -9.71 41.88
N LEU A 64 8.83 -8.58 41.19
CA LEU A 64 8.79 -8.52 39.72
C LEU A 64 10.15 -8.91 39.12
N VAL A 65 11.24 -8.39 39.70
CA VAL A 65 12.62 -8.69 39.30
C VAL A 65 12.96 -10.16 39.58
N GLN A 66 12.54 -10.71 40.72
CA GLN A 66 12.75 -12.11 41.08
C GLN A 66 12.00 -13.06 40.14
N GLU A 67 10.74 -12.80 39.80
CA GLU A 67 10.01 -13.63 38.84
C GLU A 67 10.57 -13.51 37.41
N LEU A 68 11.12 -12.36 37.00
CA LEU A 68 11.84 -12.25 35.72
C LEU A 68 13.13 -13.09 35.71
N GLN A 69 13.94 -13.02 36.77
CA GLN A 69 15.17 -13.82 36.91
C GLN A 69 14.85 -15.32 36.90
N LYS A 70 13.93 -15.75 37.77
CA LYS A 70 13.42 -17.13 37.81
C LYS A 70 12.89 -17.60 36.45
N LYS A 71 12.13 -16.76 35.74
CA LYS A 71 11.60 -17.11 34.41
C LYS A 71 12.66 -17.13 33.31
N ALA A 72 13.75 -16.38 33.45
CA ALA A 72 14.95 -16.50 32.63
C ALA A 72 15.72 -17.80 32.92
N GLU A 73 15.90 -18.14 34.18
CA GLU A 73 16.61 -19.37 34.62
C GLU A 73 15.97 -20.63 34.05
N HIS A 74 14.63 -20.70 34.05
CA HIS A 74 13.83 -21.81 33.51
C HIS A 74 13.88 -21.95 31.97
N GLN A 75 14.50 -21.02 31.23
CA GLN A 75 14.70 -21.19 29.79
C GLN A 75 15.89 -22.12 29.51
N VAL A 76 15.67 -23.12 28.66
CA VAL A 76 16.60 -24.18 28.27
C VAL A 76 16.44 -24.47 26.77
N GLY A 77 17.50 -24.88 26.09
CA GLY A 77 17.52 -25.11 24.63
C GLY A 77 17.95 -23.86 23.83
N GLU A 78 18.16 -24.04 22.53
CA GLU A 78 18.67 -22.97 21.64
C GLU A 78 17.66 -21.82 21.52
N ASP A 79 16.37 -22.11 21.30
CA ASP A 79 15.29 -21.11 21.26
C ASP A 79 15.17 -20.33 22.59
N GLY A 80 15.41 -21.02 23.72
CA GLY A 80 15.33 -20.43 25.06
C GLY A 80 16.48 -19.47 25.39
N PHE A 81 17.62 -19.58 24.70
CA PHE A 81 18.84 -18.82 25.00
C PHE A 81 18.63 -17.30 24.83
N LEU A 82 18.04 -16.87 23.71
CA LEU A 82 17.78 -15.45 23.46
C LEU A 82 16.77 -14.86 24.45
N LEU A 83 15.74 -15.64 24.81
CA LEU A 83 14.74 -15.23 25.79
C LEU A 83 15.34 -15.10 27.19
N LYS A 84 16.25 -16.00 27.59
CA LYS A 84 17.00 -15.94 28.85
C LYS A 84 17.77 -14.63 29.00
N ILE A 85 18.51 -14.24 27.96
CA ILE A 85 19.27 -12.99 27.93
C ILE A 85 18.32 -11.78 28.01
N LYS A 86 17.25 -11.75 27.23
CA LYS A 86 16.25 -10.67 27.26
C LYS A 86 15.62 -10.51 28.65
N LEU A 87 15.12 -11.58 29.25
CA LEU A 87 14.47 -11.51 30.58
C LEU A 87 15.43 -11.07 31.69
N GLY A 88 16.69 -11.52 31.67
CA GLY A 88 17.73 -11.03 32.60
C GLY A 88 18.08 -9.56 32.39
N HIS A 89 18.09 -9.09 31.13
CA HIS A 89 18.28 -7.67 30.82
C HIS A 89 17.11 -6.82 31.34
N TYR A 90 15.85 -7.23 31.09
CA TYR A 90 14.68 -6.50 31.60
C TYR A 90 14.61 -6.46 33.13
N ALA A 91 15.00 -7.54 33.81
CA ALA A 91 15.11 -7.55 35.28
C ALA A 91 16.10 -6.48 35.78
N THR A 92 17.25 -6.39 35.13
CA THR A 92 18.30 -5.39 35.44
C THR A 92 17.84 -3.97 35.10
N GLN A 93 17.16 -3.79 33.96
CA GLN A 93 16.60 -2.51 33.50
C GLN A 93 15.55 -2.00 34.48
N LEU A 94 14.57 -2.82 34.86
CA LEU A 94 13.49 -2.40 35.75
C LEU A 94 13.98 -2.08 37.17
N GLN A 95 14.95 -2.82 37.71
CA GLN A 95 15.62 -2.42 38.95
C GLN A 95 16.25 -1.02 38.77
N ASN A 96 17.12 -0.83 37.78
CA ASN A 96 17.82 0.45 37.57
C ASN A 96 16.87 1.65 37.34
N THR A 97 15.71 1.44 36.71
CA THR A 97 14.70 2.47 36.48
C THR A 97 13.93 2.83 37.76
N TYR A 98 13.55 1.84 38.58
CA TYR A 98 12.56 2.03 39.66
C TYR A 98 13.11 1.92 41.09
N ASP A 99 14.32 1.42 41.30
CA ASP A 99 14.97 1.26 42.62
C ASP A 99 14.95 2.57 43.45
N ARG A 100 15.14 3.71 42.78
CA ARG A 100 15.14 5.04 43.42
C ARG A 100 13.74 5.61 43.70
N CYS A 101 12.69 5.08 43.08
CA CYS A 101 11.31 5.48 43.32
C CYS A 101 10.31 4.36 42.95
N PRO A 102 10.17 3.32 43.79
CA PRO A 102 9.31 2.17 43.48
C PRO A 102 7.84 2.52 43.30
N MET A 103 7.38 3.64 43.87
CA MET A 103 6.02 4.17 43.65
C MET A 103 5.72 4.47 42.17
N GLU A 104 6.73 4.81 41.35
CA GLU A 104 6.54 5.02 39.91
C GLU A 104 6.31 3.70 39.14
N LEU A 105 6.79 2.56 39.65
CA LEU A 105 6.44 1.24 39.09
C LEU A 105 4.96 0.96 39.31
N VAL A 106 4.46 1.23 40.52
CA VAL A 106 3.04 1.07 40.88
C VAL A 106 2.17 1.99 40.03
N ARG A 107 2.54 3.27 39.88
CA ARG A 107 1.85 4.24 39.00
C ARG A 107 1.82 3.76 37.54
N CYS A 108 2.96 3.29 37.03
CA CYS A 108 3.10 2.79 35.66
C CYS A 108 2.21 1.55 35.41
N ILE A 109 2.29 0.52 36.26
CA ILE A 109 1.53 -0.72 36.08
C ILE A 109 0.02 -0.47 36.25
N ARG A 110 -0.41 0.36 37.22
CA ARG A 110 -1.83 0.76 37.34
C ARG A 110 -2.33 1.47 36.09
N HIS A 111 -1.55 2.40 35.54
CA HIS A 111 -1.91 3.10 34.30
C HIS A 111 -2.04 2.12 33.12
N ILE A 112 -1.11 1.18 32.97
CA ILE A 112 -1.14 0.15 31.92
C ILE A 112 -2.40 -0.73 32.06
N LEU A 113 -2.59 -1.38 33.21
CA LEU A 113 -3.71 -2.30 33.45
C LEU A 113 -5.07 -1.61 33.31
N TYR A 114 -5.19 -0.35 33.73
CA TYR A 114 -6.40 0.46 33.57
C TYR A 114 -6.71 0.71 32.08
N ASN A 115 -5.73 1.14 31.29
CA ASN A 115 -5.93 1.42 29.87
C ASN A 115 -6.20 0.14 29.07
N GLU A 116 -5.53 -0.98 29.36
CA GLU A 116 -5.84 -2.28 28.76
C GLU A 116 -7.29 -2.69 29.03
N GLN A 117 -7.74 -2.62 30.29
CA GLN A 117 -9.13 -2.92 30.63
C GLN A 117 -10.11 -1.97 29.95
N ARG A 118 -9.75 -0.68 29.77
CA ARG A 118 -10.60 0.28 29.05
C ARG A 118 -10.71 -0.10 27.58
N LEU A 119 -9.60 -0.33 26.88
CA LEU A 119 -9.55 -0.71 25.47
C LEU A 119 -10.29 -2.04 25.20
N VAL A 120 -10.15 -3.03 26.08
CA VAL A 120 -10.89 -4.31 25.98
C VAL A 120 -12.39 -4.12 26.17
N ARG A 121 -12.84 -3.23 27.08
CA ARG A 121 -14.26 -2.90 27.25
C ARG A 121 -14.80 -2.08 26.07
N GLU A 122 -14.01 -1.14 25.55
CA GLU A 122 -14.34 -0.33 24.36
C GLU A 122 -14.50 -1.22 23.12
N ALA A 123 -13.62 -2.19 22.90
CA ALA A 123 -13.72 -3.15 21.81
C ALA A 123 -14.94 -4.08 21.96
N ASN A 124 -15.17 -4.65 23.16
CA ASN A 124 -16.30 -5.56 23.40
C ASN A 124 -17.68 -4.88 23.32
N ASN A 125 -17.78 -3.60 23.67
CA ASN A 125 -19.02 -2.81 23.54
C ASN A 125 -19.14 -2.09 22.19
N GLY A 126 -18.14 -2.23 21.31
CA GLY A 126 -17.91 -1.38 20.15
C GLY A 126 -18.71 -1.74 18.90
N THR A 127 -20.05 -1.76 18.96
CA THR A 127 -20.88 -1.78 17.74
C THR A 127 -20.82 -0.44 17.00
N SER A 128 -19.69 -0.16 16.34
CA SER A 128 -19.44 1.05 15.56
C SER A 128 -19.48 0.78 14.05
N PRO A 129 -19.99 1.71 13.21
CA PRO A 129 -20.30 1.41 11.80
C PRO A 129 -19.09 1.10 10.90
N SER A 130 -17.87 1.43 11.33
CA SER A 130 -16.65 1.23 10.53
C SER A 130 -16.31 -0.25 10.26
N GLY A 131 -16.67 -1.17 11.16
CA GLY A 131 -16.45 -2.60 10.98
C GLY A 131 -17.16 -3.15 9.73
N SER A 132 -18.38 -2.65 9.45
CA SER A 132 -19.23 -3.08 8.33
C SER A 132 -18.51 -3.13 6.98
N LEU A 133 -17.65 -2.15 6.69
CA LEU A 133 -16.92 -2.10 5.42
C LEU A 133 -15.77 -3.12 5.36
N ALA A 134 -15.07 -3.35 6.48
CA ALA A 134 -14.03 -4.35 6.59
C ALA A 134 -14.62 -5.78 6.55
N ASP A 135 -15.73 -6.01 7.25
CA ASP A 135 -16.46 -7.28 7.25
C ASP A 135 -17.03 -7.61 5.86
N THR A 136 -17.63 -6.62 5.17
CA THR A 136 -18.11 -6.77 3.79
C THR A 136 -16.96 -7.11 2.83
N MET A 137 -15.79 -6.48 3.00
CA MET A 137 -14.59 -6.81 2.22
C MET A 137 -14.06 -8.21 2.53
N SER A 138 -14.08 -8.63 3.80
CA SER A 138 -13.69 -9.96 4.26
C SER A 138 -14.61 -11.05 3.71
N GLN A 139 -15.93 -10.84 3.73
CA GLN A 139 -16.91 -11.74 3.10
C GLN A 139 -16.70 -11.86 1.58
N LYS A 140 -16.41 -10.75 0.89
CA LYS A 140 -16.07 -10.79 -0.55
C LYS A 140 -14.76 -11.53 -0.82
N HIS A 141 -13.75 -11.42 0.06
CA HIS A 141 -12.53 -12.22 -0.05
C HIS A 141 -12.83 -13.72 0.13
N LEU A 142 -13.65 -14.10 1.12
CA LEU A 142 -14.06 -15.50 1.32
C LEU A 142 -14.79 -16.05 0.08
N GLN A 143 -15.71 -15.28 -0.51
CA GLN A 143 -16.42 -15.66 -1.72
C GLN A 143 -15.49 -15.82 -2.95
N ILE A 144 -14.47 -14.97 -3.07
CA ILE A 144 -13.44 -15.10 -4.12
C ILE A 144 -12.61 -16.38 -3.91
N ASN A 145 -12.20 -16.67 -2.68
CA ASN A 145 -11.45 -17.90 -2.37
C ASN A 145 -12.28 -19.16 -2.64
N GLN A 146 -13.59 -19.14 -2.33
CA GLN A 146 -14.53 -20.20 -2.70
C GLN A 146 -14.64 -20.34 -4.24
N THR A 147 -14.69 -19.22 -4.96
CA THR A 147 -14.73 -19.23 -6.44
C THR A 147 -13.45 -19.84 -7.02
N PHE A 148 -12.27 -19.53 -6.49
CA PHE A 148 -11.01 -20.13 -6.92
C PHE A 148 -10.96 -21.65 -6.66
N GLU A 149 -11.46 -22.12 -5.50
CA GLU A 149 -11.51 -23.56 -5.20
C GLU A 149 -12.53 -24.30 -6.11
N GLU A 150 -13.71 -23.73 -6.35
CA GLU A 150 -14.67 -24.25 -7.34
C GLU A 150 -14.05 -24.38 -8.73
N LEU A 151 -13.33 -23.33 -9.19
CA LEU A 151 -12.65 -23.33 -10.47
C LEU A 151 -11.57 -24.40 -10.55
N ARG A 152 -10.76 -24.57 -9.49
CA ARG A 152 -9.72 -25.60 -9.43
C ARG A 152 -10.30 -27.01 -9.52
N LEU A 153 -11.33 -27.33 -8.73
CA LEU A 153 -11.96 -28.65 -8.74
C LEU A 153 -12.56 -28.98 -10.11
N VAL A 154 -13.30 -28.04 -10.69
CA VAL A 154 -13.89 -28.17 -12.05
C VAL A 154 -12.82 -28.34 -13.13
N THR A 155 -11.68 -27.66 -12.98
CA THR A 155 -10.51 -27.77 -13.87
C THR A 155 -9.85 -29.15 -13.74
N GLN A 156 -9.64 -29.64 -12.52
CA GLN A 156 -9.04 -30.95 -12.23
C GLN A 156 -9.94 -32.13 -12.63
N ASP A 157 -11.26 -32.04 -12.44
CA ASP A 157 -12.20 -33.06 -12.92
C ASP A 157 -12.16 -33.17 -14.45
N THR A 158 -12.05 -32.03 -15.15
CA THR A 158 -11.90 -32.00 -16.62
C THR A 158 -10.58 -32.64 -17.08
N GLU A 159 -9.48 -32.39 -16.37
CA GLU A 159 -8.17 -33.03 -16.61
C GLU A 159 -8.24 -34.56 -16.45
N ASN A 160 -8.98 -35.04 -15.44
CA ASN A 160 -9.19 -36.46 -15.19
C ASN A 160 -10.08 -37.12 -16.26
N GLU A 161 -11.13 -36.44 -16.72
CA GLU A 161 -11.95 -36.92 -17.84
C GLU A 161 -11.12 -37.01 -19.14
N LEU A 162 -10.27 -36.01 -19.42
CA LEU A 162 -9.40 -35.99 -20.59
C LEU A 162 -8.39 -37.15 -20.59
N LYS A 163 -7.69 -37.38 -19.47
CA LYS A 163 -6.75 -38.50 -19.33
C LYS A 163 -7.44 -39.86 -19.50
N LYS A 164 -8.67 -40.00 -19.01
CA LYS A 164 -9.48 -41.21 -19.23
C LYS A 164 -9.88 -41.37 -20.69
N LEU A 165 -10.25 -40.28 -21.38
CA LEU A 165 -10.56 -40.28 -22.81
C LEU A 165 -9.33 -40.68 -23.64
N GLN A 166 -8.16 -40.13 -23.33
CA GLN A 166 -6.88 -40.45 -23.95
C GLN A 166 -6.55 -41.96 -23.82
N GLN A 167 -6.60 -42.51 -22.60
CA GLN A 167 -6.39 -43.96 -22.36
C GLN A 167 -7.40 -44.84 -23.12
N THR A 168 -8.66 -44.40 -23.22
CA THR A 168 -9.69 -45.12 -24.00
C THR A 168 -9.38 -45.08 -25.50
N GLN A 169 -8.90 -43.95 -26.01
CA GLN A 169 -8.50 -43.79 -27.41
C GLN A 169 -7.22 -44.59 -27.75
N GLU A 170 -6.23 -44.63 -26.85
CA GLU A 170 -5.04 -45.49 -27.00
C GLU A 170 -5.42 -46.97 -27.07
N TYR A 171 -6.28 -47.44 -26.16
CA TYR A 171 -6.78 -48.81 -26.15
C TYR A 171 -7.58 -49.14 -27.42
N PHE A 172 -8.43 -48.21 -27.88
CA PHE A 172 -9.14 -48.34 -29.16
C PHE A 172 -8.19 -48.48 -30.35
N ILE A 173 -7.11 -47.70 -30.43
CA ILE A 173 -6.09 -47.81 -31.48
C ILE A 173 -5.41 -49.18 -31.46
N ILE A 174 -5.07 -49.70 -30.27
CA ILE A 174 -4.46 -51.04 -30.13
C ILE A 174 -5.43 -52.14 -30.62
N GLN A 175 -6.70 -52.09 -30.22
CA GLN A 175 -7.72 -53.04 -30.68
C GLN A 175 -7.99 -52.94 -32.18
N TYR A 176 -7.95 -51.72 -32.76
CA TYR A 176 -8.10 -51.51 -34.19
C TYR A 176 -6.92 -52.11 -34.98
N GLN A 177 -5.68 -51.95 -34.48
CA GLN A 177 -4.49 -52.60 -35.05
C GLN A 177 -4.57 -54.13 -34.96
N GLU A 178 -5.09 -54.70 -33.86
CA GLU A 178 -5.34 -56.14 -33.77
C GLU A 178 -6.39 -56.61 -34.79
N SER A 179 -7.43 -55.81 -35.06
CA SER A 179 -8.43 -56.11 -36.09
C SER A 179 -7.79 -56.18 -37.48
N LEU A 180 -6.92 -55.22 -37.83
CA LEU A 180 -6.13 -55.26 -39.07
C LEU A 180 -5.19 -56.49 -39.11
N ARG A 181 -4.59 -56.87 -37.97
CA ARG A 181 -3.72 -58.05 -37.87
C ARG A 181 -4.49 -59.36 -38.02
N ILE A 182 -5.73 -59.44 -37.55
CA ILE A 182 -6.65 -60.56 -37.78
C ILE A 182 -7.06 -60.61 -39.25
N GLN A 183 -7.41 -59.47 -39.86
CA GLN A 183 -7.74 -59.37 -41.28
C GLN A 183 -6.58 -59.83 -42.18
N ALA A 184 -5.34 -59.49 -41.84
CA ALA A 184 -4.15 -59.96 -42.54
C ALA A 184 -3.88 -61.47 -42.38
N GLN A 185 -4.32 -62.09 -41.28
CA GLN A 185 -4.21 -63.54 -41.07
C GLN A 185 -5.13 -64.35 -41.99
N PHE A 186 -6.30 -63.81 -42.39
CA PHE A 186 -7.17 -64.48 -43.38
C PHE A 186 -6.44 -64.69 -44.72
N THR A 187 -5.65 -63.72 -45.18
CA THR A 187 -4.83 -63.85 -46.39
C THR A 187 -3.80 -64.99 -46.31
N GLN A 188 -3.35 -65.34 -45.09
CA GLN A 188 -2.37 -66.40 -44.85
C GLN A 188 -3.00 -67.81 -44.78
N LEU A 189 -4.31 -67.92 -44.50
CA LEU A 189 -5.05 -69.20 -44.45
C LEU A 189 -4.95 -70.01 -45.76
N ALA A 190 -4.73 -69.33 -46.89
CA ALA A 190 -4.55 -69.93 -48.21
C ALA A 190 -3.41 -70.98 -48.26
N GLN A 191 -2.42 -70.89 -47.36
CA GLN A 191 -1.28 -71.82 -47.29
C GLN A 191 -1.52 -73.06 -46.42
N LEU A 192 -2.64 -73.13 -45.68
CA LEU A 192 -2.90 -74.20 -44.69
C LEU A 192 -3.71 -75.40 -45.22
N ASN A 193 -3.54 -76.54 -44.53
CA ASN A 193 -4.22 -77.82 -44.75
C ASN A 193 -5.76 -77.65 -44.73
N PRO A 194 -6.55 -78.33 -45.59
CA PRO A 194 -8.00 -78.06 -45.71
C PRO A 194 -8.82 -78.15 -44.40
N GLN A 195 -8.53 -79.13 -43.52
CA GLN A 195 -9.24 -79.27 -42.24
C GLN A 195 -8.80 -78.23 -41.20
N GLU A 196 -7.50 -77.96 -41.10
CA GLU A 196 -6.96 -76.95 -40.18
C GLU A 196 -7.37 -75.53 -40.59
N ARG A 197 -7.41 -75.27 -41.90
CA ARG A 197 -7.94 -74.04 -42.49
C ARG A 197 -9.36 -73.78 -42.01
N LEU A 198 -10.28 -74.74 -42.20
CA LEU A 198 -11.69 -74.57 -41.86
C LEU A 198 -11.92 -74.23 -40.37
N SER A 199 -11.21 -74.90 -39.47
CA SER A 199 -11.26 -74.60 -38.02
C SER A 199 -10.73 -73.21 -37.72
N ARG A 200 -9.54 -72.88 -38.25
CA ARG A 200 -8.83 -71.64 -37.92
C ARG A 200 -9.46 -70.41 -38.58
N GLU A 201 -10.10 -70.58 -39.72
CA GLU A 201 -10.98 -69.61 -40.38
C GLU A 201 -12.20 -69.30 -39.51
N THR A 202 -12.87 -70.34 -38.98
CA THR A 202 -14.01 -70.18 -38.05
C THR A 202 -13.60 -69.44 -36.77
N ASP A 203 -12.47 -69.80 -36.17
CA ASP A 203 -11.93 -69.16 -34.95
C ASP A 203 -11.56 -67.68 -35.17
N LEU A 204 -10.96 -67.35 -36.33
CA LEU A 204 -10.63 -65.97 -36.70
C LEU A 204 -11.88 -65.15 -36.99
N GLN A 205 -12.90 -65.75 -37.62
CA GLN A 205 -14.14 -65.07 -37.98
C GLN A 205 -15.00 -64.74 -36.75
N GLN A 206 -15.05 -65.61 -35.73
CA GLN A 206 -15.65 -65.26 -34.44
C GLN A 206 -14.90 -64.11 -33.76
N LYS A 207 -13.57 -64.13 -33.76
CA LYS A 207 -12.76 -63.05 -33.17
C LYS A 207 -12.99 -61.72 -33.87
N GLN A 208 -12.93 -61.70 -35.20
CA GLN A 208 -13.20 -60.52 -36.01
C GLN A 208 -14.57 -59.89 -35.66
N VAL A 209 -15.65 -60.67 -35.74
CA VAL A 209 -17.00 -60.16 -35.45
C VAL A 209 -17.12 -59.64 -34.01
N SER A 210 -16.49 -60.30 -33.03
CA SER A 210 -16.48 -59.82 -31.64
C SER A 210 -15.71 -58.51 -31.44
N LEU A 211 -14.63 -58.31 -32.20
CA LEU A 211 -13.75 -57.16 -32.12
C LEU A 211 -14.32 -55.95 -32.88
N GLU A 212 -14.89 -56.17 -34.06
CA GLU A 212 -15.61 -55.16 -34.84
C GLU A 212 -16.83 -54.63 -34.07
N ALA A 213 -17.61 -55.51 -33.42
CA ALA A 213 -18.73 -55.11 -32.57
C ALA A 213 -18.30 -54.34 -31.32
N TRP A 214 -17.11 -54.61 -30.77
CA TRP A 214 -16.54 -53.80 -29.69
C TRP A 214 -16.08 -52.43 -30.21
N LEU A 215 -15.30 -52.40 -31.29
CA LEU A 215 -14.81 -51.17 -31.93
C LEU A 215 -15.96 -50.22 -32.29
N GLN A 216 -17.05 -50.74 -32.85
CA GLN A 216 -18.20 -49.92 -33.22
C GLN A 216 -18.95 -49.33 -32.02
N ARG A 217 -18.97 -50.02 -30.87
CA ARG A 217 -19.48 -49.47 -29.61
C ARG A 217 -18.54 -48.41 -29.05
N GLU A 218 -17.24 -48.71 -28.97
CA GLU A 218 -16.27 -47.82 -28.34
C GLU A 218 -16.09 -46.52 -29.15
N ALA A 219 -16.17 -46.58 -30.49
CA ALA A 219 -16.19 -45.40 -31.34
C ALA A 219 -17.38 -44.47 -31.04
N GLN A 220 -18.58 -45.02 -30.79
CA GLN A 220 -19.74 -44.23 -30.36
C GLN A 220 -19.52 -43.61 -28.97
N THR A 221 -18.89 -44.34 -28.04
CA THR A 221 -18.54 -43.83 -26.71
C THR A 221 -17.53 -42.68 -26.78
N LEU A 222 -16.43 -42.85 -27.55
CA LEU A 222 -15.44 -41.80 -27.80
C LEU A 222 -16.08 -40.57 -28.46
N GLN A 223 -16.98 -40.75 -29.44
CA GLN A 223 -17.67 -39.65 -30.11
C GLN A 223 -18.65 -38.92 -29.17
N GLN A 224 -19.35 -39.64 -28.29
CA GLN A 224 -20.21 -39.02 -27.26
C GLN A 224 -19.37 -38.19 -26.28
N TYR A 225 -18.25 -38.70 -25.78
CA TYR A 225 -17.35 -37.92 -24.92
C TYR A 225 -16.90 -36.64 -25.64
N ARG A 226 -16.40 -36.73 -26.88
CA ARG A 226 -15.95 -35.55 -27.67
C ARG A 226 -17.04 -34.47 -27.89
N VAL A 227 -18.33 -34.83 -27.84
CA VAL A 227 -19.45 -33.89 -28.03
C VAL A 227 -20.03 -33.39 -26.69
N VAL A 228 -19.91 -34.16 -25.60
CA VAL A 228 -20.52 -33.87 -24.29
C VAL A 228 -19.53 -33.24 -23.30
N SER A 229 -18.22 -33.33 -23.55
CA SER A 229 -17.12 -32.88 -22.70
C SER A 229 -17.40 -31.62 -21.88
N GLY A 230 -17.25 -31.72 -20.55
CA GLY A 230 -17.34 -30.59 -19.62
C GLY A 230 -16.42 -29.43 -19.98
N VAL A 231 -15.33 -29.73 -20.70
CA VAL A 231 -14.41 -28.82 -21.40
C VAL A 231 -15.10 -27.56 -21.96
N HIS A 232 -16.22 -27.66 -22.67
CA HIS A 232 -16.84 -26.45 -23.27
C HIS A 232 -17.37 -25.48 -22.19
N ASN A 233 -17.98 -26.03 -21.14
CA ASN A 233 -18.51 -25.26 -20.02
C ASN A 233 -17.38 -24.72 -19.11
N THR A 234 -16.25 -25.42 -19.02
CA THR A 234 -15.08 -24.91 -18.28
C THR A 234 -14.33 -23.82 -19.06
N TYR A 235 -14.16 -23.97 -20.38
CA TYR A 235 -13.57 -22.95 -21.25
C TYR A 235 -14.38 -21.65 -21.28
N ASP A 236 -15.73 -21.70 -21.27
CA ASP A 236 -16.55 -20.49 -21.22
C ASP A 236 -16.60 -19.86 -19.80
N ARG A 237 -16.82 -20.68 -18.76
CA ARG A 237 -17.08 -20.18 -17.40
C ARG A 237 -15.81 -19.73 -16.67
N CYS A 238 -14.69 -20.46 -16.81
CA CYS A 238 -13.51 -20.19 -15.99
C CYS A 238 -12.83 -18.85 -16.32
N PRO A 239 -12.55 -18.49 -17.58
CA PRO A 239 -11.93 -17.21 -17.91
C PRO A 239 -12.76 -16.00 -17.48
N MET A 240 -14.09 -16.08 -17.59
CA MET A 240 -14.99 -15.01 -17.17
C MET A 240 -14.98 -14.79 -15.65
N GLU A 241 -14.99 -15.87 -14.87
CA GLU A 241 -14.92 -15.79 -13.40
C GLU A 241 -13.52 -15.37 -12.90
N LEU A 242 -12.45 -15.83 -13.54
CA LEU A 242 -11.08 -15.37 -13.27
C LEU A 242 -10.94 -13.86 -13.52
N VAL A 243 -11.40 -13.38 -14.68
CA VAL A 243 -11.37 -11.95 -15.02
C VAL A 243 -12.22 -11.13 -14.05
N ARG A 244 -13.35 -11.66 -13.57
CA ARG A 244 -14.17 -11.02 -12.51
C ARG A 244 -13.40 -10.90 -11.19
N CYS A 245 -12.75 -11.98 -10.75
CA CYS A 245 -11.99 -12.02 -9.50
C CYS A 245 -10.74 -11.13 -9.56
N ILE A 246 -9.92 -11.27 -10.60
CA ILE A 246 -8.70 -10.47 -10.83
C ILE A 246 -9.04 -8.97 -10.89
N ARG A 247 -10.10 -8.58 -11.62
CA ARG A 247 -10.55 -7.18 -11.69
C ARG A 247 -10.96 -6.63 -10.32
N HIS A 248 -11.61 -7.42 -9.47
CA HIS A 248 -11.97 -7.00 -8.11
C HIS A 248 -10.73 -6.86 -7.21
N ILE A 249 -9.75 -7.76 -7.32
CA ILE A 249 -8.51 -7.69 -6.53
C ILE A 249 -7.69 -6.47 -6.93
N LEU A 250 -7.35 -6.32 -8.22
CA LEU A 250 -6.57 -5.19 -8.74
C LEU A 250 -7.24 -3.83 -8.49
N TYR A 251 -8.58 -3.75 -8.56
CA TYR A 251 -9.31 -2.54 -8.20
C TYR A 251 -9.08 -2.15 -6.73
N ASN A 252 -9.17 -3.12 -5.81
CA ASN A 252 -9.00 -2.85 -4.39
C ASN A 252 -7.54 -2.50 -4.05
N GLU A 253 -6.55 -3.12 -4.69
CA GLU A 253 -5.14 -2.71 -4.56
C GLU A 253 -4.92 -1.28 -5.06
N GLN A 254 -5.42 -0.94 -6.26
CA GLN A 254 -5.30 0.43 -6.75
C GLN A 254 -5.99 1.44 -5.83
N ARG A 255 -7.07 1.06 -5.14
CA ARG A 255 -7.72 1.91 -4.14
C ARG A 255 -6.84 2.11 -2.90
N LEU A 256 -6.31 1.01 -2.35
CA LEU A 256 -5.39 1.03 -1.20
C LEU A 256 -4.09 1.81 -1.49
N VAL A 257 -3.54 1.73 -2.70
CA VAL A 257 -2.34 2.50 -3.10
C VAL A 257 -2.66 4.01 -3.24
N ARG A 258 -3.88 4.39 -3.67
CA ARG A 258 -4.32 5.81 -3.65
C ARG A 258 -4.49 6.32 -2.23
N GLU A 259 -5.15 5.54 -1.37
CA GLU A 259 -5.32 5.82 0.07
C GLU A 259 -3.95 5.98 0.75
N ALA A 260 -2.99 5.07 0.48
CA ALA A 260 -1.64 5.10 1.04
C ALA A 260 -0.81 6.28 0.55
N ASN A 261 -0.90 6.64 -0.74
CA ASN A 261 -0.26 7.85 -1.27
C ASN A 261 -0.86 9.15 -0.70
N ASN A 262 -2.11 9.11 -0.25
CA ASN A 262 -2.75 10.18 0.52
C ASN A 262 -2.45 10.11 2.03
N GLY A 263 -1.75 9.08 2.50
CA GLY A 263 -1.21 9.01 3.85
C GLY A 263 -1.77 7.92 4.76
N THR A 264 -2.66 7.03 4.30
CA THR A 264 -3.07 5.92 5.16
C THR A 264 -1.91 4.94 5.34
N SER A 265 -1.49 4.69 6.59
CA SER A 265 -0.57 3.61 6.89
C SER A 265 -1.19 2.27 6.46
N PRO A 266 -0.57 1.48 5.57
CA PRO A 266 -1.04 0.12 5.30
C PRO A 266 -0.83 -0.70 6.58
N SER A 267 -1.92 -1.09 7.24
CA SER A 267 -1.86 -1.99 8.39
C SER A 267 -1.22 -3.31 7.94
N GLY A 268 -0.07 -3.68 8.51
CA GLY A 268 0.85 -4.68 7.95
C GLY A 268 0.21 -5.97 7.44
N SER A 269 -0.78 -6.48 8.19
CA SER A 269 -1.67 -7.60 7.81
C SER A 269 -2.17 -7.57 6.35
N LEU A 270 -2.51 -6.40 5.79
CA LEU A 270 -2.96 -6.30 4.40
C LEU A 270 -1.85 -6.56 3.38
N ALA A 271 -0.60 -6.14 3.64
CA ALA A 271 0.50 -6.38 2.71
C ALA A 271 0.83 -7.88 2.61
N ASP A 272 0.88 -8.57 3.75
CA ASP A 272 1.06 -10.02 3.81
C ASP A 272 -0.13 -10.75 3.13
N THR A 273 -1.36 -10.28 3.39
CA THR A 273 -2.57 -10.80 2.74
C THR A 273 -2.53 -10.62 1.21
N MET A 274 -1.99 -9.51 0.69
CA MET A 274 -1.88 -9.30 -0.76
C MET A 274 -0.75 -10.12 -1.39
N SER A 275 0.35 -10.36 -0.69
CA SER A 275 1.41 -11.29 -1.14
C SER A 275 0.90 -12.73 -1.20
N GLN A 276 0.15 -13.18 -0.19
CA GLN A 276 -0.50 -14.50 -0.18
C GLN A 276 -1.54 -14.65 -1.30
N LYS A 277 -2.33 -13.60 -1.57
CA LYS A 277 -3.29 -13.58 -2.69
C LYS A 277 -2.60 -13.63 -4.05
N HIS A 278 -1.49 -12.90 -4.25
CA HIS A 278 -0.70 -13.01 -5.48
C HIS A 278 -0.18 -14.44 -5.71
N LEU A 279 0.31 -15.09 -4.66
CA LEU A 279 0.72 -16.50 -4.73
C LEU A 279 -0.45 -17.41 -5.14
N GLN A 280 -1.63 -17.21 -4.54
CA GLN A 280 -2.82 -18.02 -4.84
C GLN A 280 -3.38 -17.77 -6.26
N ILE A 281 -3.39 -16.52 -6.74
CA ILE A 281 -3.75 -16.19 -8.13
C ILE A 281 -2.77 -16.87 -9.10
N ASN A 282 -1.46 -16.80 -8.83
CA ASN A 282 -0.44 -17.41 -9.67
C ASN A 282 -0.55 -18.95 -9.67
N GLN A 283 -0.89 -19.57 -8.53
CA GLN A 283 -1.17 -21.00 -8.43
C GLN A 283 -2.38 -21.37 -9.30
N THR A 284 -3.52 -20.73 -9.11
CA THR A 284 -4.73 -21.04 -9.90
C THR A 284 -4.56 -20.71 -11.39
N PHE A 285 -3.79 -19.67 -11.74
CA PHE A 285 -3.45 -19.38 -13.13
C PHE A 285 -2.52 -20.44 -13.76
N GLU A 286 -1.57 -21.00 -13.00
CA GLU A 286 -0.72 -22.09 -13.49
C GLU A 286 -1.49 -23.42 -13.58
N GLU A 287 -2.39 -23.72 -12.63
CA GLU A 287 -3.31 -24.88 -12.68
C GLU A 287 -4.24 -24.81 -13.90
N LEU A 288 -4.84 -23.65 -14.16
CA LEU A 288 -5.66 -23.42 -15.36
C LEU A 288 -4.84 -23.39 -16.64
N ARG A 289 -3.61 -22.85 -16.62
CA ARG A 289 -2.70 -22.90 -17.77
C ARG A 289 -2.32 -24.34 -18.09
N LEU A 290 -2.03 -25.19 -17.10
CA LEU A 290 -1.73 -26.61 -17.33
C LEU A 290 -2.89 -27.29 -18.06
N VAL A 291 -4.13 -27.10 -17.59
CA VAL A 291 -5.29 -27.71 -18.25
C VAL A 291 -5.62 -27.09 -19.60
N THR A 292 -5.57 -25.76 -19.80
CA THR A 292 -5.81 -25.17 -21.13
C THR A 292 -4.68 -25.48 -22.12
N GLN A 293 -3.44 -25.57 -21.67
CA GLN A 293 -2.30 -25.92 -22.51
C GLN A 293 -2.32 -27.42 -22.86
N ASP A 294 -2.71 -28.30 -21.95
CA ASP A 294 -2.94 -29.72 -22.28
C ASP A 294 -4.16 -29.91 -23.20
N THR A 295 -5.27 -29.19 -22.98
CA THR A 295 -6.45 -29.29 -23.87
C THR A 295 -6.26 -28.63 -25.24
N GLU A 296 -5.49 -27.53 -25.38
CA GLU A 296 -5.08 -27.03 -26.70
C GLU A 296 -4.07 -27.96 -27.38
N ASN A 297 -3.10 -28.52 -26.64
CA ASN A 297 -2.16 -29.50 -27.20
C ASN A 297 -2.88 -30.80 -27.62
N GLU A 298 -3.88 -31.25 -26.86
CA GLU A 298 -4.73 -32.40 -27.23
C GLU A 298 -5.65 -32.06 -28.40
N LEU A 299 -6.26 -30.85 -28.47
CA LEU A 299 -7.04 -30.45 -29.65
C LEU A 299 -6.16 -30.36 -30.90
N LYS A 300 -4.94 -29.83 -30.80
CA LYS A 300 -3.96 -29.82 -31.91
C LYS A 300 -3.55 -31.25 -32.29
N LYS A 301 -3.21 -32.13 -31.34
CA LYS A 301 -2.97 -33.57 -31.62
C LYS A 301 -4.18 -34.29 -32.24
N LEU A 302 -5.40 -33.79 -32.01
CA LEU A 302 -6.65 -34.31 -32.58
C LEU A 302 -7.08 -33.62 -33.89
N GLN A 303 -6.34 -32.61 -34.36
CA GLN A 303 -6.60 -31.88 -35.60
C GLN A 303 -5.39 -31.88 -36.57
N GLN A 304 -4.20 -32.23 -36.10
CA GLN A 304 -2.97 -32.27 -36.88
C GLN A 304 -2.33 -33.66 -36.83
N THR A 305 -2.83 -34.57 -37.67
CA THR A 305 -1.92 -35.46 -38.42
C THR A 305 -1.18 -34.64 -39.49
N GLN A 306 -0.45 -33.61 -39.05
CA GLN A 306 0.46 -32.76 -39.83
C GLN A 306 1.63 -32.32 -38.94
N GLU A 307 2.79 -32.93 -39.20
CA GLU A 307 4.14 -32.56 -38.74
C GLU A 307 4.45 -32.62 -37.23
N TYR A 308 5.64 -33.15 -36.93
CA TYR A 308 6.24 -33.18 -35.59
C TYR A 308 6.94 -31.83 -35.32
N PHE A 309 7.09 -31.35 -34.08
CA PHE A 309 8.09 -31.88 -33.16
C PHE A 309 7.86 -31.61 -31.67
N ILE A 310 8.61 -32.37 -30.86
CA ILE A 310 8.58 -32.40 -29.40
C ILE A 310 9.28 -31.18 -28.80
N ILE A 311 8.68 -30.57 -27.78
CA ILE A 311 9.42 -29.84 -26.74
C ILE A 311 9.04 -30.40 -25.35
N GLN A 312 9.98 -31.08 -24.71
CA GLN A 312 9.97 -31.25 -23.26
C GLN A 312 10.45 -29.94 -22.61
N TYR A 313 9.70 -29.34 -21.70
CA TYR A 313 10.32 -28.45 -20.71
C TYR A 313 9.69 -28.54 -19.32
N GLN A 314 10.45 -29.16 -18.42
CA GLN A 314 10.33 -28.98 -16.98
C GLN A 314 11.20 -27.79 -16.57
N GLU A 315 10.74 -26.56 -16.80
CA GLU A 315 11.25 -25.37 -16.09
C GLU A 315 10.14 -24.33 -15.90
N SER A 316 10.20 -23.61 -14.79
CA SER A 316 9.24 -22.55 -14.43
C SER A 316 9.18 -21.44 -15.48
N LEU A 317 8.02 -20.76 -15.60
CA LEU A 317 7.77 -19.58 -16.43
C LEU A 317 8.90 -18.52 -16.40
N ARG A 318 9.90 -18.68 -17.28
CA ARG A 318 10.94 -17.67 -17.53
C ARG A 318 10.40 -16.58 -18.45
N ILE A 319 9.47 -15.79 -17.91
CA ILE A 319 8.98 -14.56 -18.53
C ILE A 319 10.12 -13.52 -18.49
N GLN A 320 11.05 -13.62 -19.44
CA GLN A 320 12.10 -12.64 -19.68
C GLN A 320 11.56 -11.46 -20.49
N GLY A 321 10.69 -10.67 -19.87
CA GLY A 321 10.18 -9.42 -20.44
C GLY A 321 11.10 -8.24 -20.11
N GLU A 322 11.34 -7.35 -21.07
CA GLU A 322 11.72 -5.98 -20.76
C GLU A 322 10.45 -5.16 -20.47
N VAL A 323 10.46 -4.38 -19.39
CA VAL A 323 9.45 -3.36 -19.11
C VAL A 323 9.99 -2.01 -19.52
N LYS A 324 9.21 -1.28 -20.32
CA LYS A 324 9.52 0.07 -20.79
C LYS A 324 8.56 1.07 -20.19
N ALA A 325 9.08 1.97 -19.37
CA ALA A 325 8.39 3.13 -18.84
C ALA A 325 8.39 4.29 -19.85
N THR A 326 7.27 4.98 -20.02
CA THR A 326 7.14 6.18 -20.86
C THR A 326 6.17 7.17 -20.20
N ILE A 327 6.38 8.48 -20.36
CA ILE A 327 5.45 9.48 -19.82
C ILE A 327 4.48 9.96 -20.91
N ILE A 328 3.19 9.90 -20.58
CA ILE A 328 2.07 10.31 -21.43
C ILE A 328 1.16 11.28 -20.68
N SER A 329 0.42 12.11 -21.42
CA SER A 329 -0.55 13.04 -20.85
C SER A 329 -1.89 12.37 -20.56
N GLU A 330 -2.74 13.03 -19.77
CA GLU A 330 -4.12 12.62 -19.54
C GLU A 330 -4.89 12.34 -20.86
N GLN A 331 -4.74 13.17 -21.88
CA GLN A 331 -5.40 12.97 -23.17
C GLN A 331 -4.89 11.72 -23.91
N GLN A 332 -3.59 11.43 -23.83
CA GLN A 332 -2.99 10.24 -24.43
C GLN A 332 -3.45 8.96 -23.71
N ALA A 333 -3.57 8.99 -22.38
CA ALA A 333 -4.14 7.89 -21.59
C ALA A 333 -5.62 7.63 -21.96
N LYS A 334 -6.41 8.68 -22.23
CA LYS A 334 -7.80 8.57 -22.71
C LYS A 334 -7.90 7.92 -24.10
N SER A 335 -6.98 8.25 -25.02
CA SER A 335 -6.91 7.60 -26.34
C SER A 335 -6.44 6.14 -26.27
N LEU A 336 -5.51 5.81 -25.37
CA LEU A 336 -5.05 4.44 -25.15
C LEU A 336 -6.18 3.48 -24.73
N LEU A 337 -7.10 3.91 -23.84
CA LEU A 337 -8.25 3.08 -23.46
C LEU A 337 -9.25 2.82 -24.59
N LYS A 338 -9.21 3.60 -25.66
CA LYS A 338 -10.06 3.40 -26.85
C LYS A 338 -9.40 2.55 -27.92
N ASN A 339 -8.18 2.05 -27.68
CA ASN A 339 -7.31 1.44 -28.69
C ASN A 339 -7.03 2.36 -29.90
N GLU A 340 -7.09 3.69 -29.72
CA GLU A 340 -6.65 4.65 -30.73
C GLU A 340 -5.12 4.53 -30.92
N ASN A 341 -4.68 4.47 -32.17
CA ASN A 341 -3.33 4.00 -32.53
C ASN A 341 -2.26 5.07 -32.22
N THR A 342 -1.78 5.08 -30.98
CA THR A 342 -0.98 6.13 -30.34
C THR A 342 0.54 5.89 -30.43
N ARG A 343 0.99 5.01 -31.34
CA ARG A 343 2.42 4.63 -31.47
C ARG A 343 3.32 5.86 -31.68
N ASN A 344 4.32 5.99 -30.79
CA ASN A 344 5.45 6.93 -30.79
C ASN A 344 5.23 8.38 -30.34
N ASP A 345 4.01 8.87 -30.09
CA ASP A 345 3.84 10.25 -29.59
C ASP A 345 3.81 10.32 -28.06
N TYR A 346 4.98 10.27 -27.42
CA TYR A 346 5.10 10.39 -25.96
C TYR A 346 5.11 11.86 -25.51
N SER A 347 4.60 12.13 -24.30
CA SER A 347 4.61 13.48 -23.72
C SER A 347 5.96 13.91 -23.15
N GLY A 348 6.98 13.05 -23.10
CA GLY A 348 8.28 13.43 -22.55
C GLY A 348 9.41 12.44 -22.78
N GLU A 349 10.61 12.86 -22.41
CA GLU A 349 11.86 12.10 -22.52
C GLU A 349 12.29 11.65 -21.10
N ILE A 350 12.30 10.34 -20.86
CA ILE A 350 12.79 9.73 -19.62
C ILE A 350 14.12 9.01 -19.91
N LEU A 351 15.09 9.19 -19.02
CA LEU A 351 16.35 8.43 -19.00
C LEU A 351 16.22 7.21 -18.08
N ASN A 352 16.94 6.13 -18.41
CA ASN A 352 16.91 4.85 -17.69
C ASN A 352 15.48 4.29 -17.59
N ASN A 353 14.76 4.30 -18.72
CA ASN A 353 13.34 4.02 -18.81
C ASN A 353 13.01 2.57 -19.24
N CYS A 354 14.01 1.71 -19.40
CA CYS A 354 13.84 0.27 -19.61
C CYS A 354 14.41 -0.51 -18.42
N CYS A 355 13.79 -1.63 -18.05
CA CYS A 355 14.23 -2.51 -16.98
C CYS A 355 13.77 -3.95 -17.26
N VAL A 356 14.67 -4.93 -17.11
CA VAL A 356 14.36 -6.37 -17.28
C VAL A 356 13.58 -6.86 -16.07
N MET A 357 12.62 -7.77 -16.29
CA MET A 357 11.92 -8.46 -15.20
C MET A 357 12.81 -9.53 -14.55
N GLU A 358 12.99 -9.45 -13.23
CA GLU A 358 13.72 -10.40 -12.40
C GLU A 358 12.74 -11.27 -11.60
N TYR A 359 13.00 -12.58 -11.55
CA TYR A 359 12.18 -13.54 -10.79
C TYR A 359 12.84 -13.90 -9.45
N HIS A 360 12.21 -13.50 -8.35
CA HIS A 360 12.67 -13.76 -7.00
C HIS A 360 12.13 -15.12 -6.51
N GLN A 361 12.93 -16.18 -6.67
CA GLN A 361 12.57 -17.56 -6.32
C GLN A 361 12.02 -17.72 -4.88
N ALA A 362 12.59 -17.01 -3.90
CA ALA A 362 12.20 -17.11 -2.49
C ALA A 362 10.79 -16.54 -2.18
N THR A 363 10.24 -15.69 -3.06
CA THR A 363 8.93 -15.04 -2.88
C THR A 363 7.97 -15.32 -4.05
N GLY A 364 8.38 -16.15 -5.03
CA GLY A 364 7.61 -16.48 -6.23
C GLY A 364 7.29 -15.27 -7.13
N THR A 365 7.98 -14.15 -6.97
CA THR A 365 7.55 -12.85 -7.55
C THR A 365 8.39 -12.46 -8.76
N LEU A 366 7.73 -12.10 -9.87
CA LEU A 366 8.34 -11.47 -11.03
C LEU A 366 8.23 -9.94 -10.92
N SER A 367 9.32 -9.19 -11.04
CA SER A 367 9.32 -7.74 -10.80
C SER A 367 10.38 -6.98 -11.60
N ALA A 368 10.16 -5.70 -11.90
CA ALA A 368 11.13 -4.82 -12.57
C ALA A 368 11.37 -3.56 -11.72
N HIS A 369 12.64 -3.24 -11.44
CA HIS A 369 13.04 -2.25 -10.42
C HIS A 369 13.65 -0.97 -11.01
N PHE A 370 12.81 0.00 -11.36
CA PHE A 370 13.19 1.30 -11.93
C PHE A 370 13.83 2.27 -10.89
N ARG A 371 15.04 1.96 -10.42
CA ARG A 371 15.72 2.74 -9.35
C ARG A 371 16.27 4.10 -9.80
N ASN A 372 16.77 4.19 -11.03
CA ASN A 372 17.53 5.36 -11.53
C ASN A 372 16.79 6.14 -12.65
N MET A 373 15.48 5.99 -12.74
CA MET A 373 14.65 6.61 -13.78
C MET A 373 14.56 8.13 -13.56
N SER A 374 14.76 8.96 -14.59
CA SER A 374 14.72 10.42 -14.46
C SER A 374 14.10 11.12 -15.67
N LEU A 375 13.26 12.14 -15.42
CA LEU A 375 12.60 12.92 -16.46
C LEU A 375 13.51 14.05 -16.96
N LYS A 376 13.88 14.01 -18.25
CA LYS A 376 14.80 14.97 -18.90
C LYS A 376 14.05 16.08 -19.64
N ARG A 377 12.90 15.79 -20.27
CA ARG A 377 12.06 16.78 -20.98
C ARG A 377 10.58 16.41 -20.86
N ILE A 378 9.72 17.44 -20.90
CA ILE A 378 8.27 17.30 -20.95
C ILE A 378 7.72 18.21 -22.07
N LYS A 379 6.88 17.68 -22.95
CA LYS A 379 5.94 18.42 -23.81
C LYS A 379 4.74 18.78 -22.96
N ARG A 380 4.16 19.97 -23.16
CA ARG A 380 2.94 20.40 -22.48
C ARG A 380 1.88 20.82 -23.48
N SER A 381 0.64 20.80 -23.01
CA SER A 381 -0.56 21.20 -23.73
C SER A 381 -0.62 22.71 -23.89
N ASP A 382 -1.13 23.21 -25.02
CA ASP A 382 -1.50 24.62 -25.17
C ASP A 382 -2.68 24.93 -24.24
N ARG A 383 -2.42 25.69 -23.17
CA ARG A 383 -3.42 25.99 -22.13
C ARG A 383 -4.57 26.84 -22.63
N ARG A 384 -5.75 26.65 -22.03
CA ARG A 384 -6.94 27.46 -22.33
C ARG A 384 -7.49 28.07 -21.04
N GLY A 385 -7.68 29.39 -21.02
CA GLY A 385 -8.23 30.08 -19.87
C GLY A 385 -7.29 30.12 -18.66
N ALA A 386 -7.79 29.67 -17.49
CA ALA A 386 -7.20 29.91 -16.18
C ALA A 386 -6.47 28.69 -15.55
N GLU A 387 -6.12 27.70 -16.36
CA GLU A 387 -5.49 26.44 -15.90
C GLU A 387 -4.01 26.64 -15.50
N SER A 388 -3.63 26.13 -14.34
CA SER A 388 -2.24 26.17 -13.84
C SER A 388 -1.34 25.11 -14.48
N VAL A 389 -0.02 25.36 -14.45
CA VAL A 389 1.02 24.35 -14.72
C VAL A 389 0.83 23.09 -13.87
N THR A 390 0.34 23.28 -12.64
CA THR A 390 0.24 22.24 -11.60
C THR A 390 -1.07 21.46 -11.64
N GLU A 391 -1.94 21.76 -12.60
CA GLU A 391 -3.18 21.03 -12.85
C GLU A 391 -3.03 20.05 -14.03
N GLU A 392 -1.94 20.17 -14.80
CA GLU A 392 -1.65 19.28 -15.93
C GLU A 392 -1.14 17.92 -15.45
N LYS A 393 -1.99 16.89 -15.60
CA LYS A 393 -1.72 15.52 -15.15
C LYS A 393 -1.06 14.68 -16.25
N PHE A 394 -0.01 13.97 -15.85
CA PHE A 394 0.68 12.96 -16.65
C PHE A 394 0.60 11.59 -15.95
N THR A 395 0.97 10.53 -16.63
CA THR A 395 1.14 9.19 -16.05
C THR A 395 2.33 8.49 -16.68
N ILE A 396 2.96 7.59 -15.92
CA ILE A 396 3.94 6.66 -16.44
C ILE A 396 3.18 5.45 -16.96
N LEU A 397 3.18 5.30 -18.29
CA LEU A 397 2.78 4.08 -18.97
C LEU A 397 3.95 3.10 -18.92
N PHE A 398 3.73 1.96 -18.27
CA PHE A 398 4.63 0.82 -18.34
C PHE A 398 4.08 -0.17 -19.37
N GLU A 399 4.86 -0.43 -20.42
CA GLU A 399 4.57 -1.45 -21.43
C GLU A 399 5.57 -2.60 -21.28
N SER A 400 5.13 -3.84 -21.48
CA SER A 400 6.03 -4.97 -21.66
C SER A 400 5.47 -5.92 -22.72
N GLN A 401 6.35 -6.65 -23.39
CA GLN A 401 5.98 -7.69 -24.32
C GLN A 401 6.71 -8.97 -23.92
N PHE A 402 5.97 -10.07 -23.81
CA PHE A 402 6.51 -11.38 -23.48
C PHE A 402 5.72 -12.48 -24.18
N SER A 403 6.33 -13.65 -24.29
CA SER A 403 5.71 -14.85 -24.84
C SER A 403 5.41 -15.89 -23.76
N VAL A 404 4.43 -16.75 -24.04
CA VAL A 404 4.06 -17.93 -23.25
C VAL A 404 3.94 -19.11 -24.21
N GLY A 405 4.26 -20.32 -23.73
CA GLY A 405 4.16 -21.55 -24.53
C GLY A 405 5.09 -21.56 -25.75
N GLY A 406 6.41 -21.49 -25.54
CA GLY A 406 7.37 -21.71 -26.63
C GLY A 406 7.36 -20.67 -27.76
N ASN A 407 6.86 -19.46 -27.49
CA ASN A 407 6.59 -18.37 -28.46
C ASN A 407 5.28 -18.48 -29.27
N GLU A 408 4.40 -19.45 -29.00
CA GLU A 408 3.09 -19.49 -29.66
C GLU A 408 2.19 -18.30 -29.32
N LEU A 409 2.13 -17.90 -28.04
CA LEU A 409 1.30 -16.80 -27.57
C LEU A 409 2.15 -15.59 -27.18
N VAL A 410 1.94 -14.45 -27.85
CA VAL A 410 2.69 -13.20 -27.61
C VAL A 410 1.75 -12.14 -27.02
N PHE A 411 2.02 -11.74 -25.78
CA PHE A 411 1.22 -10.76 -25.05
C PHE A 411 1.94 -9.40 -25.02
N GLN A 412 1.21 -8.32 -25.31
CA GLN A 412 1.63 -6.96 -24.97
C GLN A 412 0.80 -6.47 -23.78
N VAL A 413 1.43 -6.40 -22.61
CA VAL A 413 0.80 -5.88 -21.38
C VAL A 413 1.10 -4.39 -21.21
N LYS A 414 0.12 -3.66 -20.66
CA LYS A 414 0.21 -2.22 -20.39
C LYS A 414 -0.41 -1.89 -19.05
N THR A 415 0.22 -1.03 -18.26
CA THR A 415 -0.35 -0.47 -17.04
C THR A 415 0.03 0.99 -16.86
N LEU A 416 -0.80 1.75 -16.15
CA LEU A 416 -0.63 3.18 -15.90
C LEU A 416 -0.31 3.41 -14.42
N SER A 417 0.62 4.30 -14.13
CA SER A 417 0.80 4.82 -12.78
C SER A 417 -0.40 5.66 -12.35
N LEU A 418 -0.53 5.88 -11.04
CA LEU A 418 -1.30 7.02 -10.51
C LEU A 418 -0.75 8.35 -11.09
N PRO A 419 -1.55 9.42 -11.16
CA PRO A 419 -1.16 10.62 -11.87
C PRO A 419 0.04 11.32 -11.22
N VAL A 420 0.89 11.87 -12.07
CA VAL A 420 2.09 12.63 -11.73
C VAL A 420 1.91 14.04 -12.27
N VAL A 421 2.10 15.04 -11.42
CA VAL A 421 2.19 16.45 -11.82
C VAL A 421 3.66 16.82 -11.97
N VAL A 422 4.08 17.21 -13.17
CA VAL A 422 5.47 17.59 -13.44
C VAL A 422 5.67 19.06 -13.09
N ILE A 423 6.50 19.34 -12.08
CA ILE A 423 6.93 20.70 -11.71
C ILE A 423 8.30 21.06 -12.33
N VAL A 424 8.60 22.35 -12.44
CA VAL A 424 9.92 22.87 -12.88
C VAL A 424 10.60 23.75 -11.83
N HIS A 425 9.90 24.12 -10.75
CA HIS A 425 10.45 24.87 -9.63
C HIS A 425 9.77 24.47 -8.32
N GLY A 426 10.52 24.41 -7.21
CA GLY A 426 10.01 23.91 -5.93
C GLY A 426 8.82 24.69 -5.36
N SER A 427 8.65 25.97 -5.72
CA SER A 427 7.46 26.76 -5.32
C SER A 427 6.14 26.29 -5.95
N GLN A 428 6.19 25.32 -6.87
CA GLN A 428 5.01 24.69 -7.48
C GLN A 428 4.53 23.45 -6.73
N ASP A 429 5.36 22.89 -5.85
CA ASP A 429 5.14 21.62 -5.15
C ASP A 429 3.82 21.60 -4.36
N ASN A 430 3.56 22.66 -3.58
CA ASN A 430 2.29 22.86 -2.86
C ASN A 430 1.06 22.67 -3.76
N ASN A 431 1.00 23.38 -4.89
CA ASN A 431 -0.14 23.31 -5.81
C ASN A 431 -0.20 21.99 -6.59
N ALA A 432 0.94 21.33 -6.82
CA ALA A 432 1.00 20.01 -7.44
C ALA A 432 0.47 18.93 -6.48
N THR A 433 0.85 19.00 -5.20
CA THR A 433 0.36 18.12 -4.13
C THR A 433 -1.15 18.25 -3.96
N ALA A 434 -1.71 19.46 -4.09
CA ALA A 434 -3.16 19.67 -4.10
C ALA A 434 -3.88 18.84 -5.18
N THR A 435 -3.37 18.88 -6.41
CA THR A 435 -3.94 18.17 -7.57
C THR A 435 -3.84 16.66 -7.40
N VAL A 436 -2.71 16.16 -6.88
CA VAL A 436 -2.49 14.74 -6.59
C VAL A 436 -3.40 14.24 -5.46
N LEU A 437 -3.54 15.02 -4.37
CA LEU A 437 -4.44 14.70 -3.26
C LEU A 437 -5.89 14.60 -3.72
N TRP A 438 -6.38 15.61 -4.45
CA TRP A 438 -7.76 15.65 -4.96
C TRP A 438 -8.03 14.47 -5.92
N ASP A 439 -7.07 14.14 -6.79
CA ASP A 439 -7.24 13.00 -7.69
C ASP A 439 -7.26 11.66 -6.95
N ASN A 440 -6.29 11.38 -6.09
CA ASN A 440 -6.24 10.14 -5.31
C ASN A 440 -7.46 9.98 -4.39
N ALA A 441 -7.95 11.07 -3.77
CA ALA A 441 -9.05 11.03 -2.81
C ALA A 441 -10.42 10.82 -3.47
N PHE A 442 -10.61 11.35 -4.69
CA PHE A 442 -11.93 11.44 -5.32
C PHE A 442 -12.01 10.73 -6.69
N ALA A 443 -11.09 9.81 -6.95
CA ALA A 443 -11.06 8.96 -8.14
C ALA A 443 -12.12 7.84 -8.10
N GLU A 444 -13.22 8.02 -8.84
CA GLU A 444 -14.28 7.00 -8.96
C GLU A 444 -13.83 5.67 -9.60
N PRO A 445 -14.52 4.55 -9.31
CA PRO A 445 -14.24 3.25 -9.93
C PRO A 445 -14.53 3.26 -11.44
N GLY A 446 -13.62 2.73 -12.25
CA GLY A 446 -13.83 2.63 -13.70
C GLY A 446 -13.88 3.97 -14.45
N ARG A 447 -13.52 5.08 -13.79
CA ARG A 447 -13.49 6.43 -14.40
C ARG A 447 -12.65 6.48 -15.68
N VAL A 448 -12.99 7.44 -16.54
CA VAL A 448 -12.08 7.93 -17.59
C VAL A 448 -10.77 8.40 -16.93
N PRO A 449 -9.57 8.10 -17.49
CA PRO A 449 -8.29 8.42 -16.87
C PRO A 449 -8.21 9.86 -16.38
N PHE A 450 -7.91 9.98 -15.08
CA PHE A 450 -7.69 11.23 -14.34
C PHE A 450 -8.87 12.22 -14.29
N ALA A 451 -10.06 11.80 -14.72
CA ALA A 451 -11.31 12.50 -14.46
C ALA A 451 -11.59 12.54 -12.95
N VAL A 452 -11.98 13.71 -12.43
CA VAL A 452 -12.28 13.94 -11.01
C VAL A 452 -13.56 14.76 -10.92
N PRO A 453 -14.33 14.65 -9.82
CA PRO A 453 -15.45 15.55 -9.59
C PRO A 453 -14.95 16.99 -9.36
N ASP A 454 -15.59 17.95 -10.03
CA ASP A 454 -15.34 19.39 -9.82
C ASP A 454 -15.70 19.85 -8.39
N LYS A 455 -16.60 19.11 -7.72
CA LYS A 455 -17.08 19.37 -6.37
C LYS A 455 -17.27 18.08 -5.57
N VAL A 456 -16.91 18.10 -4.29
CA VAL A 456 -17.06 16.97 -3.35
C VAL A 456 -17.82 17.40 -2.10
N LEU A 457 -18.43 16.46 -1.38
CA LEU A 457 -19.11 16.76 -0.11
C LEU A 457 -18.10 17.04 1.00
N TRP A 458 -18.43 17.96 1.91
CA TRP A 458 -17.53 18.36 2.99
C TRP A 458 -17.02 17.18 3.85
N PRO A 459 -17.83 16.18 4.25
CA PRO A 459 -17.33 15.00 4.97
C PRO A 459 -16.26 14.20 4.20
N GLN A 460 -16.40 14.06 2.88
CA GLN A 460 -15.41 13.37 2.05
C GLN A 460 -14.06 14.12 2.03
N LEU A 461 -14.12 15.45 2.05
CA LEU A 461 -12.93 16.30 2.16
C LEU A 461 -12.34 16.28 3.58
N CYS A 462 -13.15 16.19 4.63
CA CYS A 462 -12.68 16.00 6.01
C CYS A 462 -11.80 14.76 6.14
N ASP A 463 -12.24 13.62 5.59
CA ASP A 463 -11.49 12.37 5.64
C ASP A 463 -10.16 12.48 4.88
N ALA A 464 -10.17 13.02 3.66
CA ALA A 464 -8.97 13.25 2.86
C ALA A 464 -7.96 14.21 3.55
N LEU A 465 -8.45 15.32 4.14
CA LEU A 465 -7.63 16.27 4.89
C LEU A 465 -7.05 15.63 6.16
N ASN A 466 -7.83 14.81 6.88
CA ASN A 466 -7.40 14.14 8.11
C ASN A 466 -6.35 13.05 7.84
N MET A 467 -6.52 12.25 6.78
CA MET A 467 -5.53 11.27 6.31
C MET A 467 -4.21 11.95 5.95
N LYS A 468 -4.26 12.98 5.08
CA LYS A 468 -3.07 13.74 4.66
C LYS A 468 -2.40 14.42 5.86
N PHE A 469 -3.16 15.02 6.78
CA PHE A 469 -2.63 15.66 7.98
C PHE A 469 -1.91 14.69 8.92
N LYS A 470 -2.52 13.53 9.23
CA LYS A 470 -1.88 12.49 10.05
C LYS A 470 -0.54 12.04 9.44
N ALA A 471 -0.49 11.83 8.13
CA ALA A 471 0.71 11.36 7.45
C ALA A 471 1.80 12.43 7.33
N GLU A 472 1.44 13.65 6.93
CA GLU A 472 2.39 14.74 6.71
C GLU A 472 3.02 15.19 8.03
N VAL A 473 2.21 15.32 9.09
CA VAL A 473 2.70 15.60 10.46
C VAL A 473 3.32 14.33 11.10
N GLN A 474 3.14 13.16 10.49
CA GLN A 474 3.56 11.85 10.97
C GLN A 474 3.10 11.59 12.41
N SER A 475 1.80 11.79 12.66
CA SER A 475 1.17 11.75 13.97
C SER A 475 -0.14 10.99 13.97
N ASN A 476 -0.36 10.19 15.01
CA ASN A 476 -1.65 9.55 15.26
C ASN A 476 -2.72 10.59 15.70
N ARG A 477 -2.31 11.76 16.21
CA ARG A 477 -3.21 12.89 16.53
C ARG A 477 -3.62 13.61 15.24
N GLY A 478 -4.71 13.13 14.64
CA GLY A 478 -5.36 13.77 13.50
C GLY A 478 -6.18 15.01 13.88
N LEU A 479 -7.03 15.44 12.95
CA LEU A 479 -7.97 16.56 13.14
C LEU A 479 -9.15 16.12 14.04
N THR A 480 -9.49 16.92 15.05
CA THR A 480 -10.68 16.72 15.87
C THR A 480 -11.94 17.29 15.20
N LYS A 481 -13.14 16.99 15.71
CA LYS A 481 -14.40 17.55 15.18
C LYS A 481 -14.40 19.08 15.18
N GLU A 482 -13.82 19.69 16.22
CA GLU A 482 -13.69 21.13 16.40
C GLU A 482 -12.70 21.72 15.39
N ASN A 483 -11.62 20.99 15.06
CA ASN A 483 -10.70 21.38 14.00
C ASN A 483 -11.38 21.35 12.63
N LEU A 484 -12.21 20.33 12.36
CA LEU A 484 -13.00 20.24 11.13
C LEU A 484 -14.04 21.38 11.05
N VAL A 485 -14.73 21.73 12.14
CA VAL A 485 -15.62 22.91 12.18
C VAL A 485 -14.86 24.19 11.87
N PHE A 486 -13.68 24.43 12.47
CA PHE A 486 -12.84 25.59 12.13
C PHE A 486 -12.47 25.62 10.63
N LEU A 487 -12.10 24.48 10.04
CA LEU A 487 -11.76 24.40 8.61
C LEU A 487 -12.98 24.68 7.73
N ALA A 488 -14.16 24.20 8.11
CA ALA A 488 -15.43 24.47 7.42
C ALA A 488 -15.80 25.96 7.49
N GLN A 489 -15.72 26.57 8.68
CA GLN A 489 -15.90 28.02 8.88
C GLN A 489 -14.95 28.83 7.98
N LYS A 490 -13.67 28.44 7.92
CA LYS A 490 -12.62 29.12 7.15
C LYS A 490 -12.81 28.99 5.63
N LEU A 491 -13.24 27.83 5.15
CA LEU A 491 -13.43 27.53 3.73
C LEU A 491 -14.75 28.08 3.17
N PHE A 492 -15.84 27.96 3.92
CA PHE A 492 -17.17 28.42 3.51
C PHE A 492 -17.48 29.87 3.93
N ASN A 493 -16.59 30.53 4.69
CA ASN A 493 -16.83 31.83 5.31
C ASN A 493 -18.15 31.86 6.11
N SER A 494 -18.35 30.82 6.93
CA SER A 494 -19.59 30.52 7.66
C SER A 494 -19.37 30.60 9.17
N SER A 495 -20.44 30.90 9.92
CA SER A 495 -20.39 31.13 11.37
C SER A 495 -20.97 29.98 12.23
N SER A 496 -21.37 28.84 11.64
CA SER A 496 -21.92 27.74 12.44
C SER A 496 -20.85 27.07 13.32
N GLY A 497 -21.23 26.69 14.54
CA GLY A 497 -20.41 25.90 15.46
C GLY A 497 -20.62 24.38 15.33
N HIS A 498 -21.56 23.90 14.51
CA HIS A 498 -21.93 22.49 14.44
C HIS A 498 -21.42 21.85 13.15
N LEU A 499 -20.76 20.70 13.27
CA LEU A 499 -20.21 19.97 12.11
C LEU A 499 -21.30 19.46 11.16
N GLU A 500 -22.49 19.14 11.69
CA GLU A 500 -23.58 18.52 10.95
C GLU A 500 -24.21 19.45 9.90
N ASP A 501 -24.24 20.76 10.17
CA ASP A 501 -24.70 21.79 9.23
C ASP A 501 -23.92 21.78 7.91
N TYR A 502 -22.66 21.34 7.95
CA TYR A 502 -21.78 21.27 6.80
C TYR A 502 -21.90 19.95 6.02
N ASN A 503 -22.59 18.92 6.53
CA ASN A 503 -22.62 17.58 5.92
C ASN A 503 -23.16 17.56 4.48
N SER A 504 -24.10 18.45 4.16
CA SER A 504 -24.70 18.61 2.82
C SER A 504 -24.00 19.66 1.95
N MET A 505 -23.01 20.38 2.49
CA MET A 505 -22.27 21.39 1.73
C MET A 505 -21.24 20.72 0.82
N SER A 506 -21.01 21.32 -0.35
CA SER A 506 -19.99 20.86 -1.30
C SER A 506 -18.90 21.91 -1.51
N VAL A 507 -17.67 21.44 -1.63
CA VAL A 507 -16.47 22.22 -1.91
C VAL A 507 -16.07 21.99 -3.35
N SER A 508 -15.86 23.06 -4.13
CA SER A 508 -15.25 22.94 -5.45
C SER A 508 -13.73 22.90 -5.41
N TRP A 509 -13.11 22.26 -6.40
CA TRP A 509 -11.66 22.37 -6.64
C TRP A 509 -11.18 23.82 -6.69
N SER A 510 -12.00 24.71 -7.26
CA SER A 510 -11.73 26.15 -7.33
C SER A 510 -11.62 26.79 -5.94
N GLN A 511 -12.60 26.57 -5.06
CA GLN A 511 -12.56 27.04 -3.65
C GLN A 511 -11.43 26.41 -2.84
N PHE A 512 -11.02 25.18 -3.19
CA PHE A 512 -9.95 24.45 -2.50
C PHE A 512 -8.55 24.99 -2.84
N ASN A 513 -8.22 25.15 -4.13
CA ASN A 513 -6.87 25.55 -4.57
C ASN A 513 -6.77 26.46 -5.81
N ARG A 514 -7.79 27.27 -6.13
CA ARG A 514 -7.69 28.30 -7.18
C ARG A 514 -8.15 29.70 -6.73
N GLU A 515 -9.18 29.75 -5.90
CA GLU A 515 -9.70 30.97 -5.27
C GLU A 515 -8.93 31.29 -3.99
N ASN A 516 -8.63 32.58 -3.79
CA ASN A 516 -8.05 33.05 -2.54
C ASN A 516 -9.11 33.13 -1.45
N LEU A 517 -8.72 32.82 -0.21
CA LEU A 517 -9.60 33.01 0.95
C LEU A 517 -10.00 34.49 1.11
N PRO A 518 -11.21 34.81 1.63
CA PRO A 518 -11.67 36.19 1.79
C PRO A 518 -10.67 37.08 2.54
N GLY A 519 -10.27 38.19 1.91
CA GLY A 519 -9.28 39.13 2.45
C GLY A 519 -7.83 38.62 2.46
N ARG A 520 -7.52 37.54 1.72
CA ARG A 520 -6.18 36.94 1.60
C ARG A 520 -5.68 36.92 0.15
N ASN A 521 -4.39 36.66 0.01
CA ASN A 521 -3.66 36.47 -1.25
C ASN A 521 -3.25 35.00 -1.47
N TYR A 522 -3.89 34.05 -0.79
CA TYR A 522 -3.60 32.62 -0.84
C TYR A 522 -4.88 31.76 -0.73
N THR A 523 -4.80 30.54 -1.25
CA THR A 523 -5.89 29.54 -1.28
C THR A 523 -6.10 28.86 0.08
N PHE A 524 -7.20 28.12 0.23
CA PHE A 524 -7.42 27.27 1.42
C PHE A 524 -6.30 26.23 1.58
N TRP A 525 -5.97 25.53 0.51
CA TRP A 525 -4.93 24.51 0.52
C TRP A 525 -3.54 25.09 0.85
N GLN A 526 -3.15 26.22 0.26
CA GLN A 526 -1.88 26.89 0.56
C GLN A 526 -1.72 27.19 2.05
N TRP A 527 -2.80 27.63 2.70
CA TRP A 527 -2.81 27.85 4.15
C TRP A 527 -2.69 26.53 4.95
N PHE A 528 -3.46 25.50 4.58
CA PHE A 528 -3.52 24.22 5.29
C PHE A 528 -2.20 23.42 5.18
N ASP A 529 -1.59 23.41 4.01
CA ASP A 529 -0.28 22.81 3.75
C ASP A 529 0.84 23.52 4.54
N GLY A 530 0.82 24.86 4.59
CA GLY A 530 1.71 25.62 5.45
C GLY A 530 1.58 25.26 6.94
N VAL A 531 0.38 24.94 7.41
CA VAL A 531 0.13 24.43 8.77
C VAL A 531 0.72 23.02 8.96
N MET A 532 0.54 22.11 8.01
CA MET A 532 1.17 20.78 8.07
C MET A 532 2.71 20.87 8.06
N GLU A 533 3.27 21.76 7.24
CA GLU A 533 4.71 21.91 7.07
C GLU A 533 5.41 22.50 8.32
N VAL A 534 4.82 23.52 8.96
CA VAL A 534 5.39 24.07 10.21
C VAL A 534 5.27 23.07 11.37
N LEU A 535 4.20 22.26 11.40
CA LEU A 535 4.06 21.14 12.33
C LEU A 535 5.14 20.09 12.09
N LYS A 536 5.26 19.57 10.86
CA LYS A 536 6.22 18.54 10.45
C LYS A 536 7.67 18.93 10.76
N LYS A 537 8.07 20.17 10.45
CA LYS A 537 9.46 20.64 10.58
C LYS A 537 9.87 21.06 11.99
N HIS A 538 8.96 21.63 12.79
CA HIS A 538 9.35 22.27 14.06
C HIS A 538 8.49 21.86 15.27
N LEU A 539 7.21 21.54 15.08
CA LEU A 539 6.24 21.53 16.18
C LEU A 539 5.59 20.16 16.46
N LYS A 540 5.97 19.11 15.73
CA LYS A 540 5.45 17.72 15.87
C LYS A 540 5.32 17.22 17.32
N PRO A 541 6.31 17.36 18.23
CA PRO A 541 6.14 16.94 19.63
C PRO A 541 5.07 17.77 20.38
N HIS A 542 5.09 19.09 20.21
CA HIS A 542 4.12 20.02 20.80
C HIS A 542 2.69 19.77 20.31
N TRP A 543 2.52 19.30 19.07
CA TRP A 543 1.22 18.86 18.55
C TRP A 543 0.79 17.54 19.18
N ASN A 544 1.66 16.52 19.18
CA ASN A 544 1.35 15.20 19.72
C ASN A 544 0.90 15.27 21.19
N ASP A 545 1.64 16.03 22.01
CA ASP A 545 1.42 16.12 23.47
C ASP A 545 0.32 17.12 23.86
N GLY A 546 -0.48 17.61 22.89
CA GLY A 546 -1.59 18.51 23.15
C GLY A 546 -1.19 19.89 23.68
N ALA A 547 0.04 20.35 23.46
CA ALA A 547 0.49 21.69 23.84
C ALA A 547 -0.05 22.77 22.88
N ILE A 548 -0.24 22.41 21.60
CA ILE A 548 -0.85 23.25 20.57
C ILE A 548 -2.34 22.94 20.42
N LEU A 549 -3.17 23.98 20.52
CA LEU A 549 -4.61 23.94 20.25
C LEU A 549 -4.91 24.13 18.75
N GLY A 550 -4.18 25.05 18.10
CA GLY A 550 -4.03 25.10 16.64
C GLY A 550 -5.21 25.74 15.90
N PHE A 551 -6.23 24.95 15.57
CA PHE A 551 -7.34 25.34 14.69
C PHE A 551 -8.40 26.16 15.43
N VAL A 552 -8.06 27.40 15.78
CA VAL A 552 -8.89 28.33 16.54
C VAL A 552 -8.76 29.75 15.97
N ASN A 553 -9.89 30.36 15.59
CA ASN A 553 -9.92 31.70 15.00
C ASN A 553 -9.73 32.79 16.08
N LYS A 554 -9.46 34.04 15.65
CA LYS A 554 -9.20 35.15 16.59
C LYS A 554 -10.33 35.40 17.60
N GLN A 555 -11.60 35.19 17.21
CA GLN A 555 -12.76 35.41 18.07
C GLN A 555 -12.92 34.27 19.08
N GLN A 556 -12.87 33.02 18.62
CA GLN A 556 -12.85 31.85 19.50
C GLN A 556 -11.70 31.92 20.53
N ALA A 557 -10.51 32.38 20.11
CA ALA A 557 -9.38 32.55 21.01
C ALA A 557 -9.60 33.65 22.07
N HIS A 558 -10.39 34.69 21.77
CA HIS A 558 -10.82 35.69 22.74
C HIS A 558 -11.81 35.07 23.74
N ASP A 559 -12.85 34.41 23.24
CA ASP A 559 -13.97 33.92 24.04
C ASP A 559 -13.58 32.75 24.97
N LEU A 560 -12.57 31.96 24.58
CA LEU A 560 -11.95 30.94 25.43
C LEU A 560 -11.07 31.54 26.55
N LEU A 561 -10.54 32.75 26.39
CA LEU A 561 -9.57 33.36 27.31
C LEU A 561 -10.12 34.49 28.17
N ILE A 562 -11.21 35.16 27.78
CA ILE A 562 -11.73 36.34 28.49
C ILE A 562 -12.09 36.05 29.96
N ASN A 563 -12.59 34.86 30.26
CA ASN A 563 -12.98 34.41 31.60
C ASN A 563 -11.88 33.59 32.33
N LYS A 564 -10.62 33.69 31.89
CA LYS A 564 -9.47 32.98 32.48
C LYS A 564 -8.61 33.90 33.38
N PRO A 565 -7.71 33.33 34.21
CA PRO A 565 -6.70 34.10 34.92
C PRO A 565 -5.79 34.90 33.97
N ASP A 566 -5.13 35.92 34.50
CA ASP A 566 -4.12 36.65 33.74
C ASP A 566 -2.87 35.81 33.51
N GLY A 567 -2.22 36.03 32.37
CA GLY A 567 -1.13 35.18 31.90
C GLY A 567 -1.59 33.83 31.34
N THR A 568 -2.90 33.55 31.27
CA THR A 568 -3.41 32.40 30.50
C THR A 568 -3.30 32.67 29.00
N PHE A 569 -2.77 31.69 28.26
CA PHE A 569 -2.51 31.78 26.83
C PHE A 569 -2.83 30.49 26.07
N LEU A 570 -2.99 30.61 24.76
CA LEU A 570 -3.11 29.48 23.83
C LEU A 570 -2.30 29.72 22.56
N LEU A 571 -1.90 28.62 21.93
CA LEU A 571 -1.26 28.61 20.61
C LEU A 571 -2.27 28.25 19.53
N ARG A 572 -2.37 29.10 18.52
CA ARG A 572 -3.24 28.91 17.35
C ARG A 572 -2.51 29.20 16.05
N PHE A 573 -2.93 28.56 14.97
CA PHE A 573 -2.41 28.87 13.63
C PHE A 573 -2.88 30.26 13.20
N SER A 574 -2.02 30.97 12.47
CA SER A 574 -2.30 32.33 12.02
C SER A 574 -3.36 32.31 10.92
N ASP A 575 -4.41 33.12 11.10
CA ASP A 575 -5.40 33.33 10.05
C ASP A 575 -4.85 34.16 8.87
N SER A 576 -3.69 34.80 9.02
CA SER A 576 -3.12 35.83 8.13
C SER A 576 -1.78 35.47 7.49
N GLU A 577 -1.04 34.49 8.04
CA GLU A 577 0.34 34.17 7.68
C GLU A 577 0.45 32.66 7.43
N ILE A 578 0.89 32.25 6.24
CA ILE A 578 0.98 30.83 5.87
C ILE A 578 2.05 30.15 6.74
N GLY A 579 1.69 29.04 7.39
CA GLY A 579 2.57 28.35 8.33
C GLY A 579 2.96 29.17 9.58
N GLY A 580 2.27 30.28 9.85
CA GLY A 580 2.48 31.07 11.06
C GLY A 580 1.77 30.47 12.27
N ILE A 581 2.39 30.48 13.45
CA ILE A 581 1.72 30.24 14.73
C ILE A 581 1.76 31.50 15.59
N THR A 582 0.66 31.83 16.28
CA THR A 582 0.55 33.02 17.13
C THR A 582 0.16 32.63 18.56
N ILE A 583 0.75 33.35 19.51
CA ILE A 583 0.38 33.31 20.93
C ILE A 583 -0.78 34.29 21.12
N ALA A 584 -1.93 33.79 21.57
CA ALA A 584 -3.02 34.63 22.09
C ALA A 584 -3.05 34.51 23.62
N TRP A 585 -3.13 35.63 24.35
CA TRP A 585 -3.14 35.63 25.82
C TRP A 585 -4.05 36.70 26.42
N LYS A 586 -4.49 36.45 27.65
CA LYS A 586 -5.23 37.41 28.47
C LYS A 586 -4.29 38.11 29.45
N PHE A 587 -4.48 39.42 29.62
CA PHE A 587 -3.87 40.21 30.69
C PHE A 587 -4.72 41.47 30.91
N ASP A 588 -5.27 41.67 32.11
CA ASP A 588 -6.22 42.76 32.39
C ASP A 588 -5.51 44.12 32.49
N SER A 589 -5.48 44.83 31.37
CA SER A 589 -5.02 46.22 31.26
C SER A 589 -6.19 47.15 30.92
N GLN A 590 -6.12 48.40 31.40
CA GLN A 590 -7.19 49.41 31.32
C GLN A 590 -7.66 49.72 29.88
N GLU A 591 -6.79 49.54 28.89
CA GLU A 591 -7.13 49.74 27.48
C GLU A 591 -7.57 48.44 26.76
N ARG A 592 -7.09 47.27 27.22
CA ARG A 592 -7.18 46.02 26.45
C ARG A 592 -6.84 44.77 27.26
N MET A 593 -7.82 43.87 27.39
CA MET A 593 -7.70 42.60 28.13
C MET A 593 -7.12 41.43 27.31
N PHE A 594 -7.10 41.54 25.97
CA PHE A 594 -6.78 40.42 25.06
C PHE A 594 -5.76 40.76 23.98
N TRP A 595 -4.67 39.98 23.93
CA TRP A 595 -3.50 40.23 23.10
C TRP A 595 -3.20 39.05 22.17
N ASN A 596 -2.61 39.32 21.01
CA ASN A 596 -2.16 38.33 20.02
C ASN A 596 -0.78 38.78 19.53
N LEU A 597 0.22 37.89 19.54
CA LEU A 597 1.55 38.21 19.03
C LEU A 597 1.56 38.14 17.49
N MET A 598 2.51 38.83 16.86
CA MET A 598 2.80 38.59 15.45
C MET A 598 3.17 37.11 15.24
N PRO A 599 2.69 36.44 14.17
CA PRO A 599 2.95 35.02 13.98
C PRO A 599 4.44 34.69 13.81
N PHE A 600 4.90 33.61 14.44
CA PHE A 600 6.19 32.98 14.19
C PHE A 600 6.09 32.00 13.04
N THR A 601 7.07 32.02 12.14
CA THR A 601 7.17 31.16 10.95
C THR A 601 8.34 30.16 11.07
N THR A 602 8.48 29.27 10.09
CA THR A 602 9.66 28.41 9.86
C THR A 602 11.00 29.17 10.00
N ARG A 603 11.06 30.44 9.59
CA ARG A 603 12.27 31.29 9.72
C ARG A 603 12.59 31.60 11.18
N ASP A 604 11.57 31.93 11.97
CA ASP A 604 11.68 32.25 13.38
C ASP A 604 12.09 31.03 14.21
N PHE A 605 11.50 29.86 13.92
CA PHE A 605 11.85 28.60 14.59
C PHE A 605 13.25 28.10 14.23
N SER A 606 13.79 28.50 13.06
CA SER A 606 15.18 28.25 12.69
C SER A 606 16.20 29.10 13.48
N ILE A 607 15.75 30.19 14.12
CA ILE A 607 16.59 31.07 14.95
C ILE A 607 16.50 30.68 16.44
N ARG A 608 15.29 30.39 16.94
CA ARG A 608 15.02 30.02 18.34
C ARG A 608 13.70 29.25 18.43
N SER A 609 13.69 28.15 19.18
CA SER A 609 12.54 27.24 19.25
C SER A 609 11.28 27.91 19.82
N LEU A 610 10.11 27.34 19.54
CA LEU A 610 8.84 27.79 20.14
C LEU A 610 8.90 27.76 21.67
N ALA A 611 9.42 26.67 22.24
CA ALA A 611 9.47 26.49 23.68
C ALA A 611 10.39 27.52 24.34
N ASP A 612 11.58 27.74 23.80
CA ASP A 612 12.51 28.75 24.33
C ASP A 612 11.91 30.17 24.27
N ARG A 613 11.19 30.51 23.18
CA ARG A 613 10.47 31.78 23.04
C ARG A 613 9.31 31.93 24.04
N LEU A 614 8.68 30.83 24.47
CA LEU A 614 7.67 30.83 25.54
C LEU A 614 8.32 30.89 26.94
N GLY A 615 9.51 30.29 27.11
CA GLY A 615 10.31 30.37 28.31
C GLY A 615 10.72 31.81 28.62
N ASP A 616 11.22 32.54 27.62
CA ASP A 616 11.62 33.96 27.76
C ASP A 616 10.48 34.89 28.20
N LEU A 617 9.22 34.55 27.87
CA LEU A 617 8.04 35.36 28.19
C LEU A 617 7.47 35.01 29.57
N ASN A 618 8.06 35.60 30.61
CA ASN A 618 7.72 35.35 32.02
C ASN A 618 6.27 35.68 32.40
N TYR A 619 5.60 36.61 31.69
CA TYR A 619 4.19 36.96 31.92
C TYR A 619 3.19 35.93 31.35
N LEU A 620 3.67 34.91 30.62
CA LEU A 620 2.87 33.77 30.20
C LEU A 620 3.00 32.67 31.26
N ILE A 621 1.89 32.35 31.94
CA ILE A 621 1.86 31.54 33.16
C ILE A 621 1.09 30.23 32.94
N TYR A 622 -0.07 30.28 32.28
CA TYR A 622 -0.95 29.12 32.11
C TYR A 622 -1.26 28.83 30.65
N VAL A 623 -1.11 27.58 30.24
CA VAL A 623 -1.55 27.06 28.94
C VAL A 623 -3.02 26.67 29.04
N PHE A 624 -3.85 27.18 28.13
CA PHE A 624 -5.27 26.83 28.06
C PHE A 624 -5.45 25.28 28.00
N PRO A 625 -6.41 24.69 28.74
CA PRO A 625 -7.40 25.37 29.58
C PRO A 625 -6.84 25.97 30.88
N ASP A 626 -6.09 25.20 31.68
CA ASP A 626 -5.66 25.57 33.05
C ASP A 626 -4.32 24.91 33.48
N ARG A 627 -3.41 24.58 32.56
CA ARG A 627 -2.13 23.92 32.89
C ARG A 627 -0.99 24.94 33.13
N PRO A 628 -0.07 24.76 34.09
CA PRO A 628 1.13 25.59 34.19
C PRO A 628 2.01 25.55 32.92
N LYS A 629 2.63 26.68 32.55
CA LYS A 629 3.52 26.77 31.37
C LYS A 629 4.63 25.72 31.41
N ASP A 630 5.30 25.60 32.56
CA ASP A 630 6.50 24.79 32.67
C ASP A 630 6.18 23.28 32.70
N GLU A 631 5.00 22.88 33.19
CA GLU A 631 4.50 21.49 33.08
C GLU A 631 4.42 21.05 31.60
N VAL A 632 3.93 21.95 30.74
CA VAL A 632 3.71 21.66 29.31
C VAL A 632 4.99 21.79 28.48
N TYR A 633 5.81 22.82 28.74
CA TYR A 633 6.89 23.24 27.85
C TYR A 633 8.33 22.97 28.35
N SER A 634 8.58 22.77 29.64
CA SER A 634 9.96 22.68 30.18
C SER A 634 10.80 21.57 29.53
N LYS A 635 10.17 20.42 29.24
CA LYS A 635 10.75 19.28 28.52
C LYS A 635 11.24 19.57 27.10
N TYR A 636 10.89 20.71 26.53
CA TYR A 636 11.34 21.17 25.20
C TYR A 636 12.27 22.39 25.26
N TYR A 637 12.54 22.96 26.45
CA TYR A 637 13.50 24.06 26.57
C TYR A 637 14.90 23.56 26.21
N THR A 638 15.62 24.34 25.41
CA THR A 638 17.01 24.06 25.10
C THR A 638 17.78 24.09 26.43
N PRO A 639 18.40 22.98 26.87
CA PRO A 639 19.11 22.97 28.14
C PRO A 639 20.25 23.99 28.07
N VAL A 640 20.15 25.04 28.87
CA VAL A 640 21.22 26.03 29.01
C VAL A 640 22.45 25.24 29.46
N PRO A 641 23.59 25.31 28.74
CA PRO A 641 24.81 24.68 29.20
C PRO A 641 25.20 25.33 30.53
N CYS A 642 24.97 24.61 31.62
CA CYS A 642 25.48 24.97 32.94
C CYS A 642 26.99 24.74 32.98
N GLU A 643 27.72 25.55 32.22
CA GLU A 643 28.99 26.05 32.75
C GLU A 643 28.66 26.62 34.14
N PRO A 644 29.27 26.11 35.23
CA PRO A 644 28.96 26.58 36.56
C PRO A 644 29.31 28.07 36.67
N ALA A 645 28.71 28.79 37.62
CA ALA A 645 29.00 30.23 37.86
C ALA A 645 30.45 30.53 38.31
N THR A 646 31.34 29.53 38.26
CA THR A 646 32.79 29.59 38.48
C THR A 646 33.61 29.40 37.20
N ALA A 647 32.97 29.13 36.05
CA ALA A 647 33.58 29.17 34.73
C ALA A 647 33.95 30.63 34.41
N LYS A 648 35.16 31.03 34.80
CA LYS A 648 35.75 32.30 34.40
C LYS A 648 35.76 32.37 32.88
N ALA A 649 35.27 33.46 32.30
CA ALA A 649 35.27 33.68 30.86
C ALA A 649 36.67 33.42 30.29
N VAL A 650 36.80 32.31 29.54
CA VAL A 650 38.07 31.93 28.92
C VAL A 650 38.38 32.99 27.87
N ASP A 651 39.53 33.64 28.03
CA ASP A 651 39.96 34.79 27.22
C ASP A 651 39.03 36.03 27.31
N GLY A 652 38.19 36.13 28.34
CA GLY A 652 37.38 37.33 28.64
C GLY A 652 36.14 37.56 27.76
N TYR A 653 35.92 36.73 26.74
CA TYR A 653 34.75 36.84 25.87
C TYR A 653 33.48 36.25 26.51
N VAL A 654 32.36 36.98 26.39
CA VAL A 654 31.02 36.51 26.83
C VAL A 654 30.21 36.10 25.59
N LYS A 655 29.65 34.89 25.60
CA LYS A 655 28.84 34.38 24.49
C LYS A 655 27.47 35.07 24.47
N PRO A 656 27.05 35.71 23.35
CA PRO A 656 25.75 36.37 23.26
C PRO A 656 24.60 35.36 23.31
N GLN A 657 23.48 35.75 23.91
CA GLN A 657 22.24 34.97 23.97
C GLN A 657 21.10 35.74 23.27
N ILE A 658 20.35 35.06 22.41
CA ILE A 658 19.12 35.57 21.81
C ILE A 658 17.96 35.21 22.73
N LYS A 659 17.12 36.19 23.10
CA LYS A 659 15.85 35.98 23.82
C LYS A 659 14.69 36.64 23.09
N GLN A 660 13.51 36.06 23.20
CA GLN A 660 12.26 36.71 22.82
C GLN A 660 11.92 37.80 23.85
N VAL A 661 11.75 39.03 23.37
CA VAL A 661 11.15 40.12 24.14
C VAL A 661 9.95 40.62 23.37
N VAL A 662 8.90 41.06 24.07
CA VAL A 662 7.82 41.88 23.51
C VAL A 662 8.00 43.27 24.13
N PRO A 663 8.04 44.37 23.34
CA PRO A 663 8.19 45.72 23.88
C PRO A 663 7.16 46.00 24.98
N GLU A 664 7.62 46.56 26.10
CA GLU A 664 6.88 46.48 27.35
C GLU A 664 5.55 47.24 27.33
N PHE A 665 4.51 46.57 27.85
CA PHE A 665 3.24 47.19 28.25
C PHE A 665 3.31 47.77 29.67
N VAL A 666 4.52 48.04 30.16
CA VAL A 666 4.82 48.51 31.53
C VAL A 666 5.16 50.00 31.46
N THR A 667 4.51 50.81 32.30
CA THR A 667 4.64 52.27 32.24
C THR A 667 5.95 52.78 32.83
N SER A 668 6.77 53.36 31.95
CA SER A 668 7.68 54.49 32.22
C SER A 668 8.64 54.39 33.42
N ALA A 669 9.89 54.00 33.17
CA ALA A 669 11.03 54.94 33.12
C ALA A 669 12.38 54.22 32.96
N ASP A 670 13.04 54.32 31.78
CA ASP A 670 14.26 55.12 31.67
C ASP A 670 14.84 55.27 30.23
N SER A 671 15.42 56.45 29.99
CA SER A 671 16.60 56.76 29.16
C SER A 671 16.95 55.98 27.86
N ALA A 672 16.53 56.56 26.73
CA ALA A 672 17.39 56.99 25.60
C ALA A 672 18.19 55.99 24.71
N GLY A 673 17.72 55.88 23.45
CA GLY A 673 18.54 56.21 22.27
C GLY A 673 19.18 55.07 21.45
N GLY A 674 19.04 55.11 20.12
CA GLY A 674 19.82 54.26 19.20
C GLY A 674 19.15 53.85 17.89
N SER A 675 18.88 54.78 16.97
CA SER A 675 18.51 54.42 15.60
C SER A 675 19.73 53.87 14.84
N ALA A 676 19.65 52.63 14.35
CA ALA A 676 20.63 52.05 13.44
C ALA A 676 19.96 51.74 12.09
N THR A 677 20.45 52.37 11.03
CA THR A 677 19.87 52.26 9.68
C THR A 677 20.31 51.01 8.93
N TYR A 678 19.39 50.50 8.11
CA TYR A 678 19.57 49.43 7.13
C TYR A 678 20.78 49.70 6.20
N MET A 679 21.53 48.66 5.85
CA MET A 679 22.51 48.69 4.76
C MET A 679 22.18 47.63 3.71
N ASP A 680 22.23 48.05 2.46
CA ASP A 680 21.87 47.26 1.28
C ASP A 680 23.14 46.81 0.53
N GLN A 681 23.13 45.65 -0.12
CA GLN A 681 24.30 45.11 -0.83
C GLN A 681 24.07 45.00 -2.35
N ALA A 682 24.88 45.74 -3.10
CA ALA A 682 24.89 45.72 -4.56
C ALA A 682 25.60 44.46 -5.13
N PRO A 683 25.19 43.97 -6.32
CA PRO A 683 25.72 42.74 -6.92
C PRO A 683 27.07 42.95 -7.63
N SER A 684 27.67 41.86 -8.11
CA SER A 684 28.87 41.88 -8.98
C SER A 684 28.71 40.92 -10.18
N PRO A 685 29.45 41.13 -11.29
CA PRO A 685 28.96 40.77 -12.62
C PRO A 685 29.52 39.46 -13.21
N ALA A 686 28.89 38.99 -14.30
CA ALA A 686 29.32 37.85 -15.09
C ALA A 686 30.30 38.24 -16.23
N VAL A 687 31.18 37.32 -16.62
CA VAL A 687 32.02 37.41 -17.83
C VAL A 687 32.15 36.03 -18.49
N CYS A 688 31.85 35.95 -19.79
CA CYS A 688 32.29 34.89 -20.71
C CYS A 688 33.30 35.49 -21.70
N PRO A 689 34.15 34.68 -22.37
CA PRO A 689 33.90 34.46 -23.80
C PRO A 689 34.27 33.04 -24.32
N GLN A 690 34.19 32.86 -25.64
CA GLN A 690 34.20 31.57 -26.37
C GLN A 690 35.51 31.30 -27.15
N ALA A 691 35.79 30.03 -27.50
CA ALA A 691 36.37 29.55 -28.78
C ALA A 691 36.54 28.00 -28.75
N HIS A 692 36.74 27.26 -29.85
CA HIS A 692 36.00 27.11 -31.13
C HIS A 692 36.62 25.92 -31.93
N TYR A 693 35.82 25.06 -32.57
CA TYR A 693 36.13 24.11 -33.69
C TYR A 693 37.26 23.05 -33.60
N ASN A 694 36.95 21.77 -33.91
CA ASN A 694 37.20 21.17 -35.25
C ASN A 694 36.55 19.76 -35.45
N MET A 695 36.80 19.09 -36.60
CA MET A 695 35.88 18.11 -37.26
C MET A 695 36.47 16.72 -37.64
N TYR A 696 35.63 15.64 -37.52
CA TYR A 696 35.49 14.42 -38.38
C TYR A 696 36.74 13.50 -38.64
N PRO A 697 36.67 12.28 -39.28
CA PRO A 697 35.59 11.62 -40.06
C PRO A 697 35.20 10.16 -39.62
N GLN A 698 34.80 9.27 -40.56
CA GLN A 698 33.94 8.06 -40.37
C GLN A 698 34.52 6.71 -40.90
N ASN A 699 33.99 5.58 -40.38
CA ASN A 699 33.76 4.25 -41.03
C ASN A 699 34.97 3.41 -41.53
N PRO A 700 34.84 2.09 -41.93
CA PRO A 700 33.65 1.23 -42.12
C PRO A 700 33.67 -0.23 -41.54
N ASP A 701 32.56 -0.96 -41.72
CA ASP A 701 32.34 -2.45 -41.70
C ASP A 701 32.97 -3.17 -42.94
N PRO A 702 32.85 -4.51 -43.26
CA PRO A 702 31.90 -5.58 -42.80
C PRO A 702 32.44 -7.05 -42.74
N VAL A 703 31.55 -8.09 -42.68
CA VAL A 703 31.50 -9.36 -43.49
C VAL A 703 30.55 -10.45 -42.86
N LEU A 704 30.12 -11.45 -43.66
CA LEU A 704 29.13 -12.53 -43.41
C LEU A 704 29.81 -13.88 -42.98
N ASP A 705 29.26 -15.12 -42.95
CA ASP A 705 28.04 -15.85 -43.41
C ASP A 705 27.57 -16.85 -42.27
N THR A 706 26.79 -17.95 -42.34
CA THR A 706 26.20 -18.84 -43.39
C THR A 706 25.01 -19.69 -42.82
N ASP A 707 24.31 -20.49 -43.64
CA ASP A 707 23.11 -21.32 -43.33
C ASP A 707 23.32 -22.74 -42.73
N GLY A 708 22.21 -23.42 -42.38
CA GLY A 708 22.10 -24.87 -42.17
C GLY A 708 20.65 -25.37 -42.09
N ASP A 709 20.30 -26.42 -42.84
CA ASP A 709 18.92 -26.94 -43.07
C ASP A 709 18.86 -28.47 -42.84
N PHE A 710 17.68 -29.04 -42.51
CA PHE A 710 17.50 -30.48 -42.27
C PHE A 710 16.05 -30.97 -42.39
N ASP A 711 15.86 -32.15 -43.00
CA ASP A 711 14.56 -32.66 -43.49
C ASP A 711 14.23 -34.07 -42.92
N LEU A 712 12.96 -34.35 -42.60
CA LEU A 712 12.48 -35.56 -41.89
C LEU A 712 10.96 -35.85 -42.09
N ASP A 713 10.59 -36.63 -43.11
CA ASP A 713 9.26 -37.28 -43.20
C ASP A 713 9.36 -38.72 -43.74
N ASP A 714 8.97 -39.71 -42.92
CA ASP A 714 8.78 -41.11 -43.35
C ASP A 714 7.92 -41.96 -42.35
N THR A 715 7.01 -41.32 -41.58
CA THR A 715 6.31 -42.00 -40.45
C THR A 715 4.80 -41.71 -40.31
N MET A 716 4.16 -40.97 -41.22
CA MET A 716 2.83 -40.39 -40.98
C MET A 716 1.59 -41.24 -41.37
N ASP A 717 1.74 -42.41 -41.99
CA ASP A 717 0.63 -43.02 -42.76
C ASP A 717 -0.40 -43.84 -41.94
N VAL A 718 -0.18 -44.06 -40.64
CA VAL A 718 -1.09 -44.85 -39.77
C VAL A 718 -2.19 -43.99 -39.11
N ALA A 719 -1.85 -42.79 -38.62
CA ALA A 719 -2.78 -41.93 -37.87
C ALA A 719 -3.94 -41.43 -38.74
N ARG A 720 -3.63 -41.02 -39.98
CA ARG A 720 -4.59 -40.54 -41.00
C ARG A 720 -5.75 -41.52 -41.24
N ARG A 721 -5.48 -42.83 -41.16
CA ARG A 721 -6.47 -43.91 -41.34
C ARG A 721 -7.51 -43.99 -40.20
N VAL A 722 -7.14 -43.55 -38.99
CA VAL A 722 -8.00 -43.54 -37.80
C VAL A 722 -8.94 -42.33 -37.84
N GLU A 723 -8.44 -41.16 -38.25
CA GLU A 723 -9.27 -39.97 -38.47
C GLU A 723 -10.36 -40.21 -39.54
N GLU A 724 -10.03 -40.86 -40.66
CA GLU A 724 -11.00 -41.22 -41.70
C GLU A 724 -12.17 -42.07 -41.20
N LEU A 725 -11.98 -42.87 -40.15
CA LEU A 725 -13.02 -43.72 -39.56
C LEU A 725 -13.85 -42.98 -38.50
N LEU A 726 -13.30 -41.95 -37.87
CA LEU A 726 -14.00 -41.13 -36.86
C LEU A 726 -14.75 -39.93 -37.47
N GLY A 727 -14.43 -39.54 -38.71
CA GLY A 727 -14.98 -38.33 -39.35
C GLY A 727 -16.13 -38.53 -40.35
N ARG A 728 -16.58 -39.76 -40.65
CA ARG A 728 -17.57 -40.03 -41.71
C ARG A 728 -19.02 -40.08 -41.18
N PRO A 729 -20.00 -39.43 -41.85
CA PRO A 729 -21.42 -39.58 -41.52
C PRO A 729 -21.95 -40.99 -41.87
N MET A 730 -22.92 -41.47 -41.08
CA MET A 730 -23.26 -42.90 -40.93
C MET A 730 -23.89 -43.63 -42.14
N ASP A 731 -24.25 -42.93 -43.22
CA ASP A 731 -25.17 -43.49 -44.24
C ASP A 731 -24.50 -44.26 -45.41
N THR A 732 -23.16 -44.27 -45.55
CA THR A 732 -22.49 -44.78 -46.77
C THR A 732 -21.38 -45.82 -46.57
N GLN A 733 -21.32 -46.44 -45.40
CA GLN A 733 -20.66 -47.74 -45.11
C GLN A 733 -21.44 -48.34 -43.92
N TRP A 734 -21.90 -49.60 -43.90
CA TRP A 734 -21.38 -50.81 -44.54
C TRP A 734 -22.52 -51.69 -45.12
N ILE A 735 -22.38 -52.13 -46.37
CA ILE A 735 -23.24 -53.19 -46.95
C ILE A 735 -22.52 -54.53 -46.76
N PRO A 736 -23.15 -55.57 -46.15
CA PRO A 736 -22.53 -56.88 -46.04
C PRO A 736 -22.47 -57.55 -47.42
N HIS A 737 -21.27 -57.83 -47.92
CA HIS A 737 -21.08 -58.62 -49.14
C HIS A 737 -21.37 -60.10 -48.88
N ALA A 738 -22.66 -60.46 -48.93
CA ALA A 738 -23.14 -61.84 -48.88
C ALA A 738 -24.08 -62.11 -50.07
N GLN A 739 -23.55 -62.85 -51.05
CA GLN A 739 -24.29 -63.57 -52.10
C GLN A 739 -25.20 -62.76 -53.05
N SER A 740 -24.59 -62.25 -54.13
CA SER A 740 -24.98 -62.65 -55.50
C SER A 740 -23.78 -62.63 -56.43
#